data_AF-A0A7V6T4A2-F1
#
_entry.id   AF-A0A7V6T4A2-F1
#
_cell.length_a   1.000
_cell.length_b   1.000
_cell.length_c   1.000
_cell.angle_alpha   90.00
_cell.angle_beta   90.00
_cell.angle_gamma   90.00
#
_symmetry.space_group_name_H-M   'P 1'
#
loop_
_entity.id
_entity.type
_entity.pdbx_description
1 polymer ?
#
loop_
_entity_poly.entity_id
_entity_poly.type
_entity_poly.pdbx_seq_one_letter_code
_entity_poly.pdbx_strand_id
1 'polypeptide(L)'
;MLSFSHLLLTATPALAETGTGSDTFYYIAAGILTVLVLVGISMMSKVETSVAGNALGSLSMLLAIALTLWYWNIFDAWILYAAMLVGLLIGIIASIRVKMIEMPEMVGLLNGFGGAASMLSGILTLIAAKPDETIFSLLTAGLAIFVGSLTFTGSLVAAGKLHKVLPQRPIILKNHQLWTVLSLVLSLVTVVLLAIRDVTDNAIAKIVLIIGCAILSGLFGIIFSIRVGGADMPITISLLNSFSGVAGSIAGMAIGDPLLVAIGGVVGASGLLLTQIMCRAMNRKLFDILLGKTSVAGTKPAKKEEPPVIEEEEPGTPEVSDMSPEEACGCWLRNAESVIIVPGYGMALSQAQSIVKQLMTELEAEGKDVKFAIHPVAGRMPGHMNVLLAEVDIPYDKLYEMQDINDDFKNTDVTIVIGANDVVNPAANTATGTPIYGMPILDVEDSKNLIICNYDKLPGYAGVDNPLYEEGREEQIALMLGDAKETLNTILTSFRSAGTEAVELKDASEPSTPEEMCGCWLRDAESVIIVPGYGMALSQAQSIVKQLMTELEAEGKDVKFAIHPVAGRMPGHMNVLLAEVDIPYDKLYEMQDINDDFKNTDVTIVIGANDVVNPAANTATGTPIYGMPILDVEDSKNLIICNYDKLPGYAGVDNPLYEEGREDQIALMLGDAKATLNTILASFRAAAKEADTPEKISDTLTPVECSKAWLSDAERVIIVPGYGMALSQAQSTVKQLMTELEAEGKDVKFAIHPVAGRMPGHMNVLLAEVDIPYDKLYEMQDINDEFKDTDVAIVIGANDVVNPAANTATGTPIYGMPILDVEDAKHLIICNYDKLPGYAGVDNPLYDEGREDRIALMLGDAKETLTAILKALRS
;
A
#
# COMPACT_ATOMS: atom_id res chain seq x y z
N MET A 1 40.84 -16.04 -29.77
CA MET A 1 39.74 -16.76 -30.47
C MET A 1 39.97 -18.27 -30.63
N LEU A 2 41.20 -18.80 -30.73
CA LEU A 2 41.44 -20.25 -30.84
C LEU A 2 41.42 -21.05 -29.52
N SER A 3 41.42 -20.38 -28.35
CA SER A 3 41.42 -21.07 -27.04
C SER A 3 40.01 -21.36 -26.49
N PHE A 4 38.97 -20.70 -27.00
CA PHE A 4 37.59 -20.85 -26.49
C PHE A 4 36.84 -22.02 -27.15
N SER A 5 37.14 -22.32 -28.43
CA SER A 5 36.61 -23.52 -29.10
C SER A 5 37.16 -24.82 -28.52
N HIS A 6 38.40 -24.83 -28.01
CA HIS A 6 39.01 -26.07 -27.52
C HIS A 6 38.45 -26.54 -26.16
N LEU A 7 37.92 -25.61 -25.35
CA LEU A 7 37.30 -25.93 -24.06
C LEU A 7 35.86 -26.47 -24.23
N LEU A 8 35.14 -26.04 -25.26
CA LEU A 8 33.79 -26.53 -25.59
C LEU A 8 33.80 -27.86 -26.36
N LEU A 9 34.87 -28.17 -27.10
CA LEU A 9 35.01 -29.42 -27.87
C LEU A 9 35.64 -30.59 -27.08
N THR A 10 36.17 -30.37 -25.89
CA THR A 10 36.75 -31.43 -25.03
C THR A 10 35.77 -32.01 -24.03
N ALA A 11 34.61 -31.40 -23.82
CA ALA A 11 33.46 -32.03 -23.19
C ALA A 11 32.68 -32.86 -24.24
N THR A 12 33.35 -33.85 -24.82
CA THR A 12 32.59 -35.00 -25.34
C THR A 12 32.07 -35.71 -24.09
N PRO A 13 30.76 -35.79 -23.83
CA PRO A 13 30.31 -36.80 -22.90
C PRO A 13 30.74 -38.11 -23.55
N ALA A 14 31.67 -38.81 -22.93
CA ALA A 14 31.67 -40.25 -23.09
C ALA A 14 30.22 -40.64 -22.86
N LEU A 15 29.55 -41.13 -23.91
CA LEU A 15 28.28 -41.82 -23.78
C LEU A 15 28.60 -42.95 -22.81
N ALA A 16 28.39 -42.69 -21.53
CA ALA A 16 28.53 -43.67 -20.51
C ALA A 16 27.57 -44.76 -20.92
N GLU A 17 28.09 -45.96 -21.13
CA GLU A 17 27.28 -47.17 -21.03
C GLU A 17 26.79 -47.22 -19.56
N THR A 18 25.81 -46.38 -19.23
CA THR A 18 25.09 -46.46 -17.96
C THR A 18 24.30 -47.74 -18.02
N GLY A 19 24.68 -48.70 -17.17
CA GLY A 19 23.95 -49.96 -17.06
C GLY A 19 22.46 -49.68 -16.83
N THR A 20 21.61 -50.52 -17.40
CA THR A 20 20.13 -50.45 -17.37
C THR A 20 19.49 -50.07 -16.03
N GLY A 21 20.17 -50.27 -14.89
CA GLY A 21 19.72 -49.85 -13.56
C GLY A 21 19.77 -48.33 -13.29
N SER A 22 20.71 -47.59 -13.88
CA SER A 22 20.83 -46.12 -13.68
C SER A 22 19.70 -45.37 -14.37
N ASP A 23 19.38 -45.76 -15.60
CA ASP A 23 18.29 -45.17 -16.40
C ASP A 23 16.93 -45.47 -15.76
N THR A 24 16.75 -46.70 -15.25
CA THR A 24 15.53 -47.09 -14.52
C THR A 24 15.35 -46.23 -13.26
N PHE A 25 16.41 -45.99 -12.49
CA PHE A 25 16.36 -45.13 -11.32
C PHE A 25 16.01 -43.68 -11.69
N TYR A 26 16.63 -43.14 -12.74
CA TYR A 26 16.36 -41.80 -13.23
C TYR A 26 14.88 -41.61 -13.59
N TYR A 27 14.30 -42.53 -14.36
CA TYR A 27 12.89 -42.44 -14.75
C TYR A 27 11.92 -42.54 -13.57
N ILE A 28 12.21 -43.41 -12.59
CA ILE A 28 11.40 -43.51 -11.37
C ILE A 28 11.49 -42.22 -10.56
N ALA A 29 12.70 -41.72 -10.34
CA ALA A 29 12.93 -40.48 -9.60
C ALA A 29 12.29 -39.28 -10.30
N ALA A 30 12.40 -39.18 -11.62
CA ALA A 30 11.76 -38.15 -12.43
C ALA A 30 10.24 -38.20 -12.33
N GLY A 31 9.64 -39.40 -12.34
CA GLY A 31 8.21 -39.60 -12.14
C GLY A 31 7.75 -39.13 -10.76
N ILE A 32 8.48 -39.50 -9.70
CA ILE A 32 8.19 -39.07 -8.33
C ILE A 32 8.29 -37.54 -8.21
N LEU A 33 9.36 -36.92 -8.71
CA LEU A 33 9.54 -35.47 -8.66
C LEU A 33 8.43 -34.73 -9.41
N THR A 34 8.00 -35.25 -10.56
CA THR A 34 6.85 -34.69 -11.31
C THR A 34 5.57 -34.74 -10.47
N VAL A 35 5.31 -35.86 -9.78
CA VAL A 35 4.16 -35.99 -8.88
C VAL A 35 4.27 -35.01 -7.71
N LEU A 36 5.46 -34.82 -7.12
CA LEU A 36 5.65 -33.86 -6.04
C LEU A 36 5.42 -32.42 -6.50
N VAL A 37 5.86 -32.05 -7.71
CA VAL A 37 5.54 -30.73 -8.31
C VAL A 37 4.04 -30.56 -8.49
N LEU A 38 3.34 -31.58 -9.01
CA LEU A 38 1.88 -31.57 -9.15
C LEU A 38 1.16 -31.42 -7.81
N VAL A 39 1.59 -32.16 -6.79
CA VAL A 39 1.05 -32.04 -5.42
C VAL A 39 1.33 -30.65 -4.85
N GLY A 40 2.53 -30.10 -5.06
CA GLY A 40 2.88 -28.74 -4.68
C GLY A 40 1.94 -27.71 -5.30
N ILE A 41 1.67 -27.82 -6.61
CA ILE A 41 0.71 -26.96 -7.33
C ILE A 41 -0.71 -27.14 -6.77
N SER A 42 -1.15 -28.37 -6.52
CA SER A 42 -2.46 -28.63 -5.92
C SER A 42 -2.59 -28.11 -4.48
N MET A 43 -1.49 -28.03 -3.74
CA MET A 43 -1.47 -27.43 -2.39
C MET A 43 -1.49 -25.91 -2.47
N MET A 44 -0.89 -25.30 -3.50
CA MET A 44 -0.97 -23.86 -3.77
C MET A 44 -2.37 -23.38 -4.15
N SER A 45 -3.26 -24.27 -4.60
CA SER A 45 -4.66 -23.90 -4.87
C SER A 45 -5.52 -23.78 -3.61
N LYS A 46 -4.97 -24.06 -2.42
CA LYS A 46 -5.65 -23.93 -1.13
C LYS A 46 -4.83 -23.03 -0.22
N VAL A 47 -5.47 -22.03 0.38
CA VAL A 47 -4.80 -21.02 1.22
C VAL A 47 -4.00 -21.66 2.36
N GLU A 48 -4.63 -22.55 3.14
CA GLU A 48 -4.03 -23.24 4.29
C GLU A 48 -2.73 -23.99 3.95
N THR A 49 -2.65 -24.59 2.77
CA THR A 49 -1.50 -25.40 2.34
C THR A 49 -0.57 -24.68 1.39
N SER A 50 -0.83 -23.42 1.04
CA SER A 50 -0.14 -22.72 -0.04
C SER A 50 1.36 -22.56 0.20
N VAL A 51 1.74 -22.16 1.42
CA VAL A 51 3.15 -22.01 1.82
C VAL A 51 3.88 -23.34 1.77
N ALA A 52 3.27 -24.41 2.29
CA ALA A 52 3.83 -25.76 2.26
C ALA A 52 3.93 -26.29 0.81
N GLY A 53 2.94 -25.99 -0.03
CA GLY A 53 2.94 -26.34 -1.46
C GLY A 53 4.08 -25.67 -2.22
N ASN A 54 4.32 -24.39 -1.97
CA ASN A 54 5.45 -23.66 -2.56
C ASN A 54 6.81 -24.22 -2.09
N ALA A 55 6.94 -24.53 -0.80
CA ALA A 55 8.14 -25.16 -0.24
C ALA A 55 8.40 -26.54 -0.88
N LEU A 56 7.36 -27.35 -1.05
CA LEU A 56 7.43 -28.65 -1.71
C LEU A 56 7.85 -28.52 -3.18
N GLY A 57 7.29 -27.54 -3.90
CA GLY A 57 7.66 -27.24 -5.29
C GLY A 57 9.13 -26.82 -5.41
N SER A 58 9.58 -25.92 -4.53
CA SER A 58 10.97 -25.44 -4.49
C SER A 58 11.96 -26.58 -4.19
N LEU A 59 11.66 -27.44 -3.22
CA LEU A 59 12.47 -28.61 -2.90
C LEU A 59 12.50 -29.60 -4.07
N SER A 60 11.36 -29.85 -4.72
CA SER A 60 11.27 -30.75 -5.87
C SER A 60 12.13 -30.25 -7.03
N MET A 61 12.15 -28.93 -7.27
CA MET A 61 12.99 -28.33 -8.31
C MET A 61 14.48 -28.45 -7.98
N LEU A 62 14.87 -28.21 -6.72
CA LEU A 62 16.26 -28.41 -6.28
C LEU A 62 16.72 -29.86 -6.49
N LEU A 63 15.87 -30.83 -6.12
CA LEU A 63 16.15 -32.25 -6.29
C LEU A 63 16.21 -32.64 -7.78
N ALA A 64 15.36 -32.07 -8.63
CA ALA A 64 15.42 -32.30 -10.07
C ALA A 64 16.73 -31.77 -10.68
N ILE A 65 17.21 -30.59 -10.27
CA ILE A 65 18.53 -30.09 -10.69
C ILE A 65 19.63 -31.05 -10.26
N ALA A 66 19.64 -31.48 -9.00
CA ALA A 66 20.63 -32.43 -8.48
C ALA A 66 20.59 -33.79 -9.20
N LEU A 67 19.39 -34.30 -9.50
CA LEU A 67 19.20 -35.54 -10.25
C LEU A 67 19.77 -35.44 -11.67
N THR A 68 19.53 -34.33 -12.37
CA THR A 68 20.08 -34.08 -13.70
C THR A 68 21.61 -33.97 -13.68
N LEU A 69 22.18 -33.27 -12.69
CA LEU A 69 23.63 -33.16 -12.54
C LEU A 69 24.31 -34.52 -12.34
N TRP A 70 23.67 -35.39 -11.55
CA TRP A 70 24.13 -36.75 -11.30
C TRP A 70 24.00 -37.65 -12.52
N TYR A 71 22.83 -37.68 -13.15
CA TYR A 71 22.56 -38.57 -14.27
C TYR A 71 23.49 -38.32 -15.46
N TRP A 72 23.75 -37.04 -15.77
CA TRP A 72 24.65 -36.65 -16.87
C TRP A 72 26.13 -36.55 -16.45
N ASN A 73 26.45 -36.83 -15.19
CA ASN A 73 27.79 -36.76 -14.62
C ASN A 73 28.50 -35.41 -14.89
N ILE A 74 27.79 -34.31 -14.62
CA ILE A 74 28.24 -32.94 -14.91
C ILE A 74 28.54 -32.12 -13.65
N PHE A 75 28.80 -32.78 -12.52
CA PHE A 75 29.19 -32.11 -11.26
C PHE A 75 30.50 -31.33 -11.35
N ASP A 76 31.40 -31.68 -12.27
CA ASP A 76 32.68 -30.99 -12.43
C ASP A 76 32.59 -29.74 -13.35
N ALA A 77 31.42 -29.45 -13.91
CA ALA A 77 31.22 -28.35 -14.85
C ALA A 77 31.16 -26.98 -14.14
N TRP A 78 32.29 -26.45 -13.69
CA TRP A 78 32.36 -25.18 -12.94
C TRP A 78 31.69 -23.97 -13.64
N ILE A 79 31.70 -23.93 -14.99
CA ILE A 79 31.04 -22.89 -15.78
C ILE A 79 29.52 -22.90 -15.55
N LEU A 80 28.91 -24.08 -15.40
CA LEU A 80 27.48 -24.23 -15.10
C LEU A 80 27.14 -23.59 -13.76
N TYR A 81 27.94 -23.86 -12.71
CA TYR A 81 27.72 -23.27 -11.40
C TYR A 81 27.91 -21.75 -11.39
N ALA A 82 28.88 -21.22 -12.14
CA ALA A 82 29.05 -19.78 -12.29
C ALA A 82 27.82 -19.14 -12.97
N ALA A 83 27.29 -19.75 -14.04
CA ALA A 83 26.07 -19.27 -14.70
C ALA A 83 24.83 -19.37 -13.80
N MET A 84 24.66 -20.48 -13.08
CA MET A 84 23.59 -20.66 -12.10
C MET A 84 23.67 -19.64 -10.96
N LEU A 85 24.88 -19.36 -10.45
CA LEU A 85 25.10 -18.37 -9.39
C LEU A 85 24.70 -16.97 -9.86
N VAL A 86 25.11 -16.57 -11.07
CA VAL A 86 24.72 -15.27 -11.66
C VAL A 86 23.19 -15.18 -11.81
N GLY A 87 22.55 -16.23 -12.35
CA GLY A 87 21.09 -16.27 -12.48
C GLY A 87 20.37 -16.21 -11.12
N LEU A 88 20.87 -16.95 -10.12
CA LEU A 88 20.34 -16.97 -8.76
C LEU A 88 20.46 -15.58 -8.10
N LEU A 89 21.62 -14.93 -8.21
CA LEU A 89 21.83 -13.59 -7.64
C LEU A 89 20.92 -12.55 -8.27
N ILE A 90 20.80 -12.55 -9.60
CA ILE A 90 19.89 -11.64 -10.32
C ILE A 90 18.44 -11.92 -9.88
N GLY A 91 18.04 -13.18 -9.79
CA GLY A 91 16.71 -13.58 -9.34
C GLY A 91 16.39 -13.12 -7.91
N ILE A 92 17.31 -13.34 -6.97
CA ILE A 92 17.14 -12.91 -5.57
C ILE A 92 17.04 -11.39 -5.47
N ILE A 93 17.97 -10.66 -6.11
CA ILE A 93 17.97 -9.19 -6.09
C ILE A 93 16.67 -8.64 -6.68
N ALA A 94 16.22 -9.19 -7.81
CA ALA A 94 14.96 -8.79 -8.42
C ALA A 94 13.76 -9.08 -7.50
N SER A 95 13.70 -10.27 -6.89
CA SER A 95 12.58 -10.67 -6.02
C SER A 95 12.44 -9.82 -4.75
N ILE A 96 13.56 -9.33 -4.20
CA ILE A 96 13.55 -8.51 -2.97
C ILE A 96 13.24 -7.03 -3.27
N ARG A 97 13.60 -6.53 -4.46
CA ARG A 97 13.45 -5.10 -4.81
C ARG A 97 12.10 -4.74 -5.43
N VAL A 98 11.39 -5.70 -6.02
CA VAL A 98 10.12 -5.45 -6.72
C VAL A 98 9.01 -5.21 -5.71
N LYS A 99 8.21 -4.16 -5.92
CA LYS A 99 7.05 -3.85 -5.06
C LYS A 99 5.91 -4.83 -5.34
N MET A 100 5.04 -5.09 -4.35
CA MET A 100 3.90 -6.01 -4.52
C MET A 100 2.97 -5.60 -5.68
N ILE A 101 2.83 -4.31 -5.96
CA ILE A 101 2.04 -3.78 -7.09
C ILE A 101 2.67 -4.05 -8.47
N GLU A 102 3.96 -4.36 -8.52
CA GLU A 102 4.75 -4.66 -9.73
C GLU A 102 4.91 -6.19 -9.96
N MET A 103 4.29 -7.02 -9.13
CA MET A 103 4.39 -8.48 -9.27
C MET A 103 3.93 -9.02 -10.63
N PRO A 104 2.86 -8.50 -11.27
CA PRO A 104 2.40 -9.04 -12.56
C PRO A 104 3.43 -8.94 -13.69
N GLU A 105 4.13 -7.81 -13.81
CA GLU A 105 5.17 -7.59 -14.82
C GLU A 105 6.42 -8.40 -14.53
N MET A 106 6.79 -8.57 -13.26
CA MET A 106 7.91 -9.42 -12.86
C MET A 106 7.65 -10.88 -13.24
N VAL A 107 6.45 -11.40 -12.97
CA VAL A 107 6.03 -12.74 -13.40
C VAL A 107 6.08 -12.86 -14.92
N GLY A 108 5.58 -11.85 -15.64
CA GLY A 108 5.66 -11.79 -17.11
C GLY A 108 7.10 -11.89 -17.63
N LEU A 109 8.02 -11.13 -17.02
CA LEU A 109 9.45 -11.11 -17.37
C LEU A 109 10.15 -12.45 -17.10
N LEU A 110 9.97 -13.01 -15.89
CA LEU A 110 10.57 -14.31 -15.51
C LEU A 110 10.08 -15.44 -16.42
N ASN A 111 8.79 -15.43 -16.76
CA ASN A 111 8.23 -16.37 -17.72
C ASN A 111 8.90 -16.27 -19.10
N GLY A 112 9.20 -15.04 -19.54
CA GLY A 112 9.93 -14.79 -20.77
C GLY A 112 11.29 -15.50 -20.79
N PHE A 113 12.04 -15.47 -19.68
CA PHE A 113 13.32 -16.17 -19.57
C PHE A 113 13.17 -17.69 -19.66
N GLY A 114 12.08 -18.28 -19.14
CA GLY A 114 11.76 -19.70 -19.35
C GLY A 114 11.54 -20.05 -20.82
N GLY A 115 10.84 -19.18 -21.57
CA GLY A 115 10.71 -19.29 -23.02
C GLY A 115 12.04 -19.19 -23.75
N ALA A 116 12.90 -18.24 -23.35
CA ALA A 116 14.24 -18.09 -23.91
C ALA A 116 15.14 -19.30 -23.66
N ALA A 117 15.07 -19.91 -22.47
CA ALA A 117 15.79 -21.15 -22.17
C ALA A 117 15.35 -22.30 -23.08
N SER A 118 14.05 -22.46 -23.31
CA SER A 118 13.51 -23.47 -24.23
C SER A 118 13.92 -23.22 -25.69
N MET A 119 13.94 -21.95 -26.11
CA MET A 119 14.44 -21.54 -27.43
C MET A 119 15.93 -21.92 -27.59
N LEU A 120 16.78 -21.56 -26.62
CA LEU A 120 18.20 -21.89 -26.63
C LEU A 120 18.42 -23.40 -26.64
N SER A 121 17.63 -24.15 -25.89
CA SER A 121 17.64 -25.61 -25.90
C SER A 121 17.40 -26.16 -27.31
N GLY A 122 16.35 -25.69 -28.01
CA GLY A 122 16.06 -26.10 -29.38
C GLY A 122 17.15 -25.71 -30.38
N ILE A 123 17.74 -24.51 -30.23
CA ILE A 123 18.90 -24.06 -31.05
C ILE A 123 20.07 -25.02 -30.87
N LEU A 124 20.41 -25.36 -29.62
CA LEU A 124 21.52 -26.25 -29.31
C LEU A 124 21.28 -27.67 -29.84
N THR A 125 20.07 -28.21 -29.70
CA THR A 125 19.70 -29.52 -30.28
C THR A 125 19.89 -29.52 -31.79
N LEU A 126 19.45 -28.49 -32.50
CA LEU A 126 19.65 -28.42 -33.95
C LEU A 126 21.13 -28.28 -34.30
N ILE A 127 21.90 -27.44 -33.62
CA ILE A 127 23.35 -27.28 -33.89
C ILE A 127 24.10 -28.60 -33.66
N ALA A 128 23.77 -29.31 -32.57
CA ALA A 128 24.41 -30.56 -32.18
C ALA A 128 23.84 -31.80 -32.91
N ALA A 129 22.75 -31.65 -33.68
CA ALA A 129 22.08 -32.75 -34.36
C ALA A 129 23.04 -33.54 -35.25
N LYS A 130 23.12 -34.85 -34.99
CA LYS A 130 23.94 -35.78 -35.76
C LYS A 130 23.24 -36.15 -37.08
N PRO A 131 23.96 -36.73 -38.05
CA PRO A 131 23.35 -37.20 -39.28
C PRO A 131 22.22 -38.21 -39.03
N ASP A 132 22.32 -39.09 -38.05
CA ASP A 132 21.30 -40.10 -37.73
C ASP A 132 20.13 -39.59 -36.87
N GLU A 133 20.07 -38.29 -36.58
CA GLU A 133 19.01 -37.69 -35.76
C GLU A 133 17.62 -37.88 -36.39
N THR A 134 16.62 -38.14 -35.55
CA THR A 134 15.26 -38.43 -36.03
C THR A 134 14.55 -37.15 -36.50
N ILE A 135 13.67 -37.28 -37.50
CA ILE A 135 12.80 -36.18 -37.96
C ILE A 135 11.96 -35.64 -36.79
N PHE A 136 11.55 -36.53 -35.87
CA PHE A 136 10.83 -36.15 -34.65
C PHE A 136 11.63 -35.17 -33.80
N SER A 137 12.87 -35.52 -33.45
CA SER A 137 13.79 -34.68 -32.67
C SER A 137 14.01 -33.31 -33.34
N LEU A 138 14.32 -33.30 -34.64
CA LEU A 138 14.51 -32.06 -35.41
C LEU A 138 13.26 -31.18 -35.45
N LEU A 139 12.08 -31.77 -35.66
CA LEU A 139 10.81 -31.07 -35.67
C LEU A 139 10.48 -30.47 -34.30
N THR A 140 10.66 -31.25 -33.23
CA THR A 140 10.45 -30.78 -31.85
C THR A 140 11.45 -29.68 -31.47
N ALA A 141 12.71 -29.77 -31.91
CA ALA A 141 13.68 -28.70 -31.68
C ALA A 141 13.29 -27.40 -32.40
N GLY A 142 12.82 -27.49 -33.65
CA GLY A 142 12.26 -26.34 -34.37
C GLY A 142 11.04 -25.74 -33.67
N LEU A 143 10.12 -26.57 -33.17
CA LEU A 143 8.96 -26.13 -32.39
C LEU A 143 9.38 -25.47 -31.07
N ALA A 144 10.42 -25.96 -30.38
CA ALA A 144 10.95 -25.35 -29.17
C ALA A 144 11.49 -23.93 -29.43
N ILE A 145 12.14 -23.70 -30.58
CA ILE A 145 12.57 -22.36 -31.01
C ILE A 145 11.36 -21.47 -31.27
N PHE A 146 10.35 -21.98 -31.99
CA PHE A 146 9.13 -21.24 -32.29
C PHE A 146 8.41 -20.80 -31.01
N VAL A 147 8.00 -21.76 -30.17
CA VAL A 147 7.23 -21.50 -28.94
C VAL A 147 8.07 -20.76 -27.90
N GLY A 148 9.36 -21.05 -27.78
CA GLY A 148 10.26 -20.34 -26.87
C GLY A 148 10.45 -18.87 -27.25
N SER A 149 10.71 -18.58 -28.53
CA SER A 149 10.93 -17.21 -29.00
C SER A 149 9.67 -16.35 -28.93
N LEU A 150 8.51 -16.89 -29.34
CA LEU A 150 7.24 -16.16 -29.24
C LEU A 150 6.86 -15.87 -27.78
N THR A 151 7.17 -16.80 -26.87
CA THR A 151 6.92 -16.61 -25.44
C THR A 151 7.84 -15.54 -24.86
N PHE A 152 9.13 -15.59 -25.17
CA PHE A 152 10.11 -14.60 -24.71
C PHE A 152 9.73 -13.18 -25.13
N THR A 153 9.51 -12.95 -26.43
CA THR A 153 9.20 -11.60 -26.91
C THR A 153 7.80 -11.14 -26.52
N GLY A 154 6.81 -12.05 -26.49
CA GLY A 154 5.45 -11.75 -26.02
C GLY A 154 5.44 -11.33 -24.54
N SER A 155 6.19 -12.04 -23.69
CA SER A 155 6.34 -11.73 -22.27
C SER A 155 7.01 -10.37 -22.04
N LEU A 156 8.04 -10.03 -22.82
CA LEU A 156 8.70 -8.73 -22.72
C LEU A 156 7.76 -7.57 -23.07
N VAL A 157 6.92 -7.72 -24.08
CA VAL A 157 5.92 -6.70 -24.44
C VAL A 157 4.85 -6.59 -23.35
N ALA A 158 4.37 -7.71 -22.80
CA ALA A 158 3.39 -7.72 -21.73
C ALA A 158 3.92 -7.03 -20.46
N ALA A 159 5.14 -7.40 -20.02
CA ALA A 159 5.82 -6.76 -18.90
C ALA A 159 6.08 -5.28 -19.17
N GLY A 160 6.57 -4.91 -20.36
CA GLY A 160 6.84 -3.52 -20.72
C GLY A 160 5.59 -2.63 -20.74
N LYS A 161 4.40 -3.18 -21.06
CA LYS A 161 3.13 -2.46 -20.98
C LYS A 161 2.67 -2.22 -19.56
N LEU A 162 2.81 -3.23 -18.69
CA LEU A 162 2.48 -3.09 -17.27
C LEU A 162 3.43 -2.11 -16.58
N HIS A 163 4.72 -2.16 -16.92
CA HIS A 163 5.77 -1.26 -16.40
C HIS A 163 5.73 0.13 -17.06
N LYS A 164 4.74 0.39 -17.91
CA LYS A 164 4.52 1.67 -18.62
C LYS A 164 5.69 2.13 -19.50
N VAL A 165 6.66 1.27 -19.78
CA VAL A 165 7.71 1.47 -20.80
C VAL A 165 7.08 1.48 -22.19
N LEU A 166 6.01 0.71 -22.38
CA LEU A 166 5.17 0.71 -23.56
C LEU A 166 3.77 1.27 -23.24
N PRO A 167 3.09 1.92 -24.21
CA PRO A 167 1.72 2.36 -24.01
C PRO A 167 0.79 1.20 -23.64
N GLN A 168 0.00 1.37 -22.59
CA GLN A 168 -0.97 0.37 -22.13
C GLN A 168 -2.15 0.17 -23.10
N ARG A 169 -2.44 1.17 -23.95
CA ARG A 169 -3.49 1.05 -24.96
C ARG A 169 -3.14 0.03 -26.05
N PRO A 170 -4.13 -0.68 -26.61
CA PRO A 170 -3.93 -1.55 -27.77
C PRO A 170 -3.26 -0.81 -28.95
N ILE A 171 -2.20 -1.37 -29.52
CA ILE A 171 -1.53 -0.81 -30.70
C ILE A 171 -1.87 -1.68 -31.92
N ILE A 172 -2.67 -1.14 -32.83
CA ILE A 172 -3.10 -1.83 -34.05
C ILE A 172 -2.25 -1.31 -35.23
N LEU A 173 -1.48 -2.21 -35.84
CA LEU A 173 -0.65 -1.90 -37.01
C LEU A 173 -1.52 -1.81 -38.27
N LYS A 174 -1.05 -1.08 -39.29
CA LYS A 174 -1.69 -1.11 -40.62
C LYS A 174 -1.64 -2.53 -41.17
N ASN A 175 -2.79 -3.07 -41.57
CA ASN A 175 -2.94 -4.48 -42.00
C ASN A 175 -2.41 -5.49 -40.97
N HIS A 176 -2.62 -5.23 -39.67
CA HIS A 176 -2.05 -6.08 -38.61
C HIS A 176 -2.41 -7.57 -38.74
N GLN A 177 -3.60 -7.91 -39.24
CA GLN A 177 -3.98 -9.32 -39.48
C GLN A 177 -3.07 -10.00 -40.51
N LEU A 178 -2.69 -9.27 -41.57
CA LEU A 178 -1.74 -9.77 -42.56
C LEU A 178 -0.39 -10.05 -41.89
N TRP A 179 0.15 -9.12 -41.10
CA TRP A 179 1.43 -9.30 -40.42
C TRP A 179 1.41 -10.44 -39.38
N THR A 180 0.29 -10.63 -38.69
CA THR A 180 0.11 -11.72 -37.73
C THR A 180 0.13 -13.07 -38.44
N VAL A 181 -0.69 -13.23 -39.48
CA VAL A 181 -0.77 -14.48 -40.25
C VAL A 181 0.55 -14.74 -40.99
N LEU A 182 1.16 -13.71 -41.58
CA LEU A 182 2.42 -13.83 -42.30
C LEU A 182 3.55 -14.30 -41.39
N SER A 183 3.74 -13.66 -40.23
CA SER A 183 4.79 -14.05 -39.27
C SER A 183 4.55 -15.46 -38.69
N LEU A 184 3.29 -15.83 -38.43
CA LEU A 184 2.92 -17.19 -38.01
C LEU A 184 3.21 -18.25 -39.08
N VAL A 185 2.77 -18.01 -40.32
CA VAL A 185 2.96 -18.98 -41.42
C VAL A 185 4.45 -19.10 -41.76
N LEU A 186 5.18 -17.99 -41.85
CA LEU A 186 6.62 -18.03 -42.15
C LEU A 186 7.40 -18.75 -41.05
N SER A 187 7.08 -18.52 -39.78
CA SER A 187 7.73 -19.24 -38.67
C SER A 187 7.42 -20.75 -38.71
N LEU A 188 6.17 -21.16 -38.93
CA LEU A 188 5.82 -22.59 -39.08
C LEU A 188 6.50 -23.23 -40.30
N VAL A 189 6.62 -22.52 -41.42
CA VAL A 189 7.39 -23.00 -42.59
C VAL A 189 8.85 -23.23 -42.22
N THR A 190 9.48 -22.31 -41.47
CA THR A 190 10.87 -22.53 -41.03
C THR A 190 11.02 -23.75 -40.13
N VAL A 191 10.04 -24.03 -39.25
CA VAL A 191 10.04 -25.24 -38.42
C VAL A 191 10.00 -26.51 -39.27
N VAL A 192 9.13 -26.55 -40.29
CA VAL A 192 9.05 -27.70 -41.20
C VAL A 192 10.35 -27.85 -42.01
N LEU A 193 10.91 -26.76 -42.53
CA LEU A 193 12.17 -26.79 -43.27
C LEU A 193 13.35 -27.27 -42.41
N LEU A 194 13.35 -26.93 -41.12
CA LEU A 194 14.36 -27.43 -40.17
C LEU A 194 14.26 -28.93 -39.91
N ALA A 195 13.09 -29.54 -40.11
CA ALA A 195 12.89 -30.99 -40.02
C ALA A 195 13.26 -31.73 -41.32
N ILE A 196 13.40 -31.03 -42.45
CA ILE A 196 13.79 -31.63 -43.73
C ILE A 196 15.31 -31.71 -43.81
N ARG A 197 15.82 -32.93 -43.85
CA ARG A 197 17.25 -33.20 -43.80
C ARG A 197 18.02 -32.69 -45.02
N ASP A 198 17.49 -32.92 -46.23
CA ASP A 198 18.12 -32.46 -47.47
C ASP A 198 18.34 -30.93 -47.50
N VAL A 199 17.51 -30.18 -46.77
CA VAL A 199 17.62 -28.72 -46.63
C VAL A 199 18.64 -28.34 -45.55
N THR A 200 18.73 -29.12 -44.47
CA THR A 200 19.58 -28.83 -43.31
C THR A 200 20.97 -29.45 -43.38
N ASP A 201 21.24 -30.34 -44.33
CA ASP A 201 22.58 -30.88 -44.62
C ASP A 201 23.57 -29.77 -45.03
N ASN A 202 23.08 -28.67 -45.62
CA ASN A 202 23.87 -27.48 -45.83
C ASN A 202 23.96 -26.65 -44.54
N ALA A 203 25.15 -26.60 -43.94
CA ALA A 203 25.40 -25.89 -42.69
C ALA A 203 24.98 -24.40 -42.72
N ILE A 204 25.17 -23.71 -43.85
CA ILE A 204 24.77 -22.30 -43.99
C ILE A 204 23.24 -22.19 -44.01
N ALA A 205 22.57 -23.04 -44.79
CA ALA A 205 21.12 -23.07 -44.85
C ALA A 205 20.49 -23.37 -43.48
N LYS A 206 21.06 -24.34 -42.74
CA LYS A 206 20.65 -24.70 -41.39
C LYS A 206 20.74 -23.52 -40.41
N ILE A 207 21.87 -22.81 -40.37
CA ILE A 207 22.05 -21.64 -39.50
C ILE A 207 21.07 -20.52 -39.87
N VAL A 208 20.91 -20.24 -41.16
CA VAL A 208 19.97 -19.23 -41.65
C VAL A 208 18.53 -19.58 -41.25
N LEU A 209 18.14 -20.84 -41.33
CA LEU A 209 16.81 -21.30 -40.93
C LEU A 209 16.60 -21.23 -39.42
N ILE A 210 17.61 -21.55 -38.60
CA ILE A 210 17.55 -21.42 -37.14
C ILE A 210 17.33 -19.95 -36.74
N ILE A 211 18.17 -19.05 -37.26
CA ILE A 211 18.07 -17.60 -36.99
C ILE A 211 16.75 -17.04 -37.53
N GLY A 212 16.37 -17.44 -38.75
CA GLY A 212 15.11 -17.06 -39.37
C GLY A 212 13.91 -17.50 -38.53
N CYS A 213 13.91 -18.74 -38.04
CA CYS A 213 12.88 -19.26 -37.15
C CYS A 213 12.79 -18.43 -35.86
N ALA A 214 13.91 -18.20 -35.16
CA ALA A 214 13.93 -17.41 -33.94
C ALA A 214 13.40 -15.98 -34.15
N ILE A 215 13.85 -15.28 -35.20
CA ILE A 215 13.42 -13.91 -35.50
C ILE A 215 11.95 -13.85 -35.90
N LEU A 216 11.48 -14.70 -36.82
CA LEU A 216 10.10 -14.69 -37.29
C LEU A 216 9.12 -15.03 -36.17
N SER A 217 9.48 -15.98 -35.32
CA SER A 217 8.68 -16.37 -34.14
C SER A 217 8.67 -15.26 -33.09
N GLY A 218 9.81 -14.60 -32.89
CA GLY A 218 9.90 -13.44 -32.00
C GLY A 218 9.08 -12.25 -32.50
N LEU A 219 9.10 -11.98 -33.81
CA LEU A 219 8.24 -10.98 -34.45
C LEU A 219 6.76 -11.33 -34.29
N PHE A 220 6.39 -12.60 -34.45
CA PHE A 220 5.03 -13.06 -34.18
C PHE A 220 4.64 -12.78 -32.72
N GLY A 221 5.48 -13.10 -31.75
CA GLY A 221 5.25 -12.80 -30.33
C GLY A 221 5.06 -11.30 -30.04
N ILE A 222 5.83 -10.42 -30.69
CA ILE A 222 5.68 -8.96 -30.58
C ILE A 222 4.35 -8.50 -31.18
N ILE A 223 4.05 -8.90 -32.42
CA ILE A 223 2.83 -8.49 -33.13
C ILE A 223 1.59 -8.98 -32.38
N PHE A 224 1.65 -10.21 -31.87
CA PHE A 224 0.60 -10.83 -31.07
C PHE A 224 0.29 -10.03 -29.79
N SER A 225 1.31 -9.77 -28.97
CA SER A 225 1.15 -9.13 -27.65
C SER A 225 0.89 -7.61 -27.73
N ILE A 226 1.41 -6.93 -28.76
CA ILE A 226 1.27 -5.47 -28.88
C ILE A 226 -0.18 -5.04 -29.15
N ARG A 227 -1.01 -5.94 -29.68
CA ARG A 227 -2.43 -5.69 -29.95
C ARG A 227 -3.33 -5.80 -28.72
N VAL A 228 -2.85 -6.44 -27.64
CA VAL A 228 -3.66 -6.65 -26.43
C VAL A 228 -3.62 -5.40 -25.54
N GLY A 229 -4.71 -5.08 -24.83
CA GLY A 229 -4.82 -3.89 -23.97
C GLY A 229 -4.28 -4.14 -22.56
N GLY A 230 -3.97 -3.06 -21.83
CA GLY A 230 -3.40 -3.10 -20.48
C GLY A 230 -4.19 -3.96 -19.48
N ALA A 231 -5.52 -3.86 -19.45
CA ALA A 231 -6.33 -4.71 -18.55
C ALA A 231 -6.37 -6.18 -18.95
N ASP A 232 -6.10 -6.51 -20.21
CA ASP A 232 -6.06 -7.90 -20.69
C ASP A 232 -4.65 -8.49 -20.62
N MET A 233 -3.65 -7.70 -20.17
CA MET A 233 -2.28 -8.16 -20.00
C MET A 233 -2.16 -9.33 -19.02
N PRO A 234 -2.86 -9.38 -17.86
CA PRO A 234 -2.77 -10.54 -16.97
C PRO A 234 -3.20 -11.85 -17.64
N ILE A 235 -4.26 -11.84 -18.45
CA ILE A 235 -4.68 -13.02 -19.24
C ILE A 235 -3.58 -13.42 -20.23
N THR A 236 -2.97 -12.43 -20.89
CA THR A 236 -1.88 -12.66 -21.84
C THR A 236 -0.67 -13.27 -21.16
N ILE A 237 -0.30 -12.79 -19.96
CA ILE A 237 0.81 -13.34 -19.16
C ILE A 237 0.52 -14.78 -18.76
N SER A 238 -0.69 -15.07 -18.28
CA SER A 238 -1.09 -16.46 -17.94
C SER A 238 -1.03 -17.38 -19.17
N LEU A 239 -1.46 -16.90 -20.34
CA LEU A 239 -1.37 -17.68 -21.58
C LEU A 239 0.09 -17.93 -21.98
N LEU A 240 0.93 -16.90 -21.91
CA LEU A 240 2.36 -17.02 -22.19
C LEU A 240 3.07 -17.95 -21.18
N ASN A 241 2.55 -18.04 -19.94
CA ASN A 241 3.01 -19.03 -18.96
C ASN A 241 2.65 -20.47 -19.36
N SER A 242 1.47 -20.68 -19.95
CA SER A 242 1.17 -21.98 -20.57
C SER A 242 2.14 -22.29 -21.72
N PHE A 243 2.45 -21.30 -22.56
CA PHE A 243 3.37 -21.48 -23.69
C PHE A 243 4.80 -21.76 -23.25
N SER A 244 5.30 -21.18 -22.15
CA SER A 244 6.63 -21.53 -21.62
C SER A 244 6.70 -22.98 -21.15
N GLY A 245 5.66 -23.47 -20.46
CA GLY A 245 5.56 -24.88 -20.06
C GLY A 245 5.53 -25.83 -21.26
N VAL A 246 4.68 -25.52 -22.26
CA VAL A 246 4.62 -26.30 -23.52
C VAL A 246 5.96 -26.26 -24.26
N ALA A 247 6.63 -25.10 -24.33
CA ALA A 247 7.95 -24.97 -24.93
C ALA A 247 9.00 -25.85 -24.21
N GLY A 248 8.97 -25.86 -22.87
CA GLY A 248 9.82 -26.72 -22.06
C GLY A 248 9.56 -28.19 -22.35
N SER A 249 8.29 -28.61 -22.43
CA SER A 249 7.93 -30.00 -22.74
C SER A 249 8.41 -30.42 -24.13
N ILE A 250 8.27 -29.54 -25.12
CA ILE A 250 8.75 -29.76 -26.49
C ILE A 250 10.28 -29.82 -26.54
N ALA A 251 10.98 -28.96 -25.81
CA ALA A 251 12.43 -29.01 -25.68
C ALA A 251 12.91 -30.32 -25.03
N GLY A 252 12.19 -30.81 -24.02
CA GLY A 252 12.39 -32.11 -23.41
C GLY A 252 12.23 -33.26 -24.42
N MET A 253 11.21 -33.21 -25.28
CA MET A 253 11.02 -34.20 -26.35
C MET A 253 12.17 -34.17 -27.36
N ALA A 254 12.71 -32.98 -27.65
CA ALA A 254 13.83 -32.82 -28.58
C ALA A 254 15.16 -33.38 -28.04
N ILE A 255 15.39 -33.31 -26.74
CA ILE A 255 16.60 -33.85 -26.08
C ILE A 255 16.39 -35.29 -25.59
N GLY A 256 15.15 -35.75 -25.54
CA GLY A 256 14.80 -37.07 -25.01
C GLY A 256 14.80 -37.13 -23.47
N ASP A 257 14.52 -36.02 -22.80
CA ASP A 257 14.47 -35.95 -21.33
C ASP A 257 13.02 -36.00 -20.80
N PRO A 258 12.56 -37.14 -20.25
CA PRO A 258 11.19 -37.28 -19.77
C PRO A 258 10.87 -36.40 -18.56
N LEU A 259 11.86 -36.01 -17.75
CA LEU A 259 11.65 -35.12 -16.61
C LEU A 259 11.20 -33.73 -17.10
N LEU A 260 11.94 -33.15 -18.04
CA LEU A 260 11.57 -31.88 -18.66
C LEU A 260 10.25 -31.96 -19.46
N VAL A 261 10.00 -33.07 -20.15
CA VAL A 261 8.70 -33.32 -20.82
C VAL A 261 7.54 -33.24 -19.83
N ALA A 262 7.66 -33.95 -18.71
CA ALA A 262 6.60 -34.07 -17.73
C ALA A 262 6.35 -32.75 -16.97
N ILE A 263 7.40 -32.11 -16.45
CA ILE A 263 7.29 -30.82 -15.74
C ILE A 263 6.73 -29.74 -16.69
N GLY A 264 7.27 -29.65 -17.91
CA GLY A 264 6.78 -28.69 -18.91
C GLY A 264 5.30 -28.90 -19.24
N GLY A 265 4.88 -30.16 -19.40
CA GLY A 265 3.48 -30.50 -19.66
C GLY A 265 2.55 -30.11 -18.52
N VAL A 266 2.96 -30.35 -17.27
CA VAL A 266 2.23 -29.95 -16.06
C VAL A 266 2.05 -28.43 -16.00
N VAL A 267 3.14 -27.67 -16.16
CA VAL A 267 3.11 -26.21 -16.14
C VAL A 267 2.25 -25.67 -17.28
N GLY A 268 2.39 -26.23 -18.48
CA GLY A 268 1.63 -25.85 -19.67
C GLY A 268 0.13 -26.04 -19.49
N ALA A 269 -0.29 -27.20 -18.97
CA ALA A 269 -1.70 -27.50 -18.70
C ALA A 269 -2.27 -26.60 -17.59
N SER A 270 -1.52 -26.44 -16.49
CA SER A 270 -1.94 -25.58 -15.37
C SER A 270 -2.10 -24.12 -15.79
N GLY A 271 -1.17 -23.60 -16.60
CA GLY A 271 -1.25 -22.22 -17.11
C GLY A 271 -2.48 -22.01 -18.01
N LEU A 272 -2.82 -23.00 -18.85
CA LEU A 272 -3.98 -22.90 -19.73
C LEU A 272 -5.30 -22.93 -18.96
N LEU A 273 -5.40 -23.77 -17.92
CA LEU A 273 -6.55 -23.80 -17.01
C LEU A 273 -6.70 -22.46 -16.28
N LEU A 274 -5.60 -21.91 -15.76
CA LEU A 274 -5.60 -20.59 -15.11
C LEU A 274 -6.07 -19.51 -16.09
N THR A 275 -5.58 -19.51 -17.33
CA THR A 275 -6.04 -18.58 -18.38
C THR A 275 -7.54 -18.70 -18.63
N GLN A 276 -8.09 -19.92 -18.63
CA GLN A 276 -9.54 -20.13 -18.83
C GLN A 276 -10.37 -19.61 -17.66
N ILE A 277 -9.92 -19.85 -16.43
CA ILE A 277 -10.58 -19.33 -15.22
C ILE A 277 -10.57 -17.80 -15.25
N MET A 278 -9.42 -17.19 -15.57
CA MET A 278 -9.31 -15.73 -15.71
C MET A 278 -10.18 -15.17 -16.84
N CYS A 279 -10.22 -15.85 -18.00
CA CYS A 279 -11.11 -15.49 -19.11
C CYS A 279 -12.58 -15.50 -18.68
N ARG A 280 -13.01 -16.55 -17.97
CA ARG A 280 -14.38 -16.70 -17.48
C ARG A 280 -14.73 -15.64 -16.44
N ALA A 281 -13.83 -15.41 -15.50
CA ALA A 281 -13.95 -14.35 -14.50
C ALA A 281 -14.08 -12.96 -15.12
N MET A 282 -13.36 -12.70 -16.23
CA MET A 282 -13.40 -11.43 -16.97
C MET A 282 -14.47 -11.38 -18.06
N ASN A 283 -15.34 -12.40 -18.18
CA ASN A 283 -16.29 -12.59 -19.28
C ASN A 283 -15.72 -12.30 -20.67
N ARG A 284 -14.51 -12.78 -20.90
CA ARG A 284 -13.85 -12.68 -22.18
C ARG A 284 -13.64 -14.06 -22.73
N LYS A 285 -13.89 -14.21 -24.03
CA LYS A 285 -13.46 -15.40 -24.74
C LYS A 285 -11.98 -15.22 -25.07
N LEU A 286 -11.18 -16.25 -24.76
CA LEU A 286 -9.75 -16.28 -25.10
C LEU A 286 -9.51 -15.85 -26.56
N PHE A 287 -10.35 -16.34 -27.48
CA PHE A 287 -10.23 -16.02 -28.91
C PHE A 287 -10.42 -14.53 -29.24
N ASP A 288 -11.29 -13.81 -28.52
CA ASP A 288 -11.51 -12.38 -28.74
C ASP A 288 -10.33 -11.54 -28.25
N ILE A 289 -9.66 -11.98 -27.17
CA ILE A 289 -8.40 -11.38 -26.69
C ILE A 289 -7.27 -11.62 -27.69
N LEU A 290 -7.12 -12.86 -28.19
CA LEU A 290 -6.10 -13.23 -29.18
C LEU A 290 -6.25 -12.48 -30.50
N LEU A 291 -7.48 -12.18 -30.91
CA LEU A 291 -7.76 -11.37 -32.11
C LEU A 291 -7.60 -9.87 -31.86
N GLY A 292 -7.38 -9.44 -30.61
CA GLY A 292 -7.27 -8.05 -30.20
C GLY A 292 -8.58 -7.28 -30.33
N LYS A 293 -9.73 -7.94 -30.15
CA LYS A 293 -11.00 -7.28 -29.87
C LYS A 293 -10.99 -6.81 -28.41
N THR A 294 -10.09 -5.88 -28.13
CA THR A 294 -9.95 -5.23 -26.84
C THR A 294 -10.99 -4.12 -26.70
N SER A 295 -11.36 -3.79 -25.46
CA SER A 295 -12.44 -2.89 -25.04
C SER A 295 -12.46 -1.44 -25.60
N VAL A 296 -11.54 -1.05 -26.49
CA VAL A 296 -11.37 0.33 -26.95
C VAL A 296 -11.56 0.50 -28.47
N ALA A 297 -11.77 -0.58 -29.23
CA ALA A 297 -11.89 -0.48 -30.68
C ALA A 297 -13.35 -0.53 -31.16
N GLY A 298 -14.04 0.61 -31.00
CA GLY A 298 -15.08 1.07 -31.91
C GLY A 298 -16.46 0.43 -31.80
N THR A 299 -17.28 0.93 -30.87
CA THR A 299 -18.74 0.88 -31.02
C THR A 299 -19.26 2.31 -31.00
N LYS A 300 -20.04 2.69 -32.02
CA LYS A 300 -20.79 3.96 -32.04
C LYS A 300 -21.72 4.02 -30.81
N PRO A 301 -22.04 5.21 -30.26
CA PRO A 301 -23.01 5.32 -29.18
C PRO A 301 -24.30 4.63 -29.56
N ALA A 302 -24.71 3.63 -28.78
CA ALA A 302 -26.02 3.03 -28.90
C ALA A 302 -27.07 4.10 -28.55
N LYS A 303 -28.12 4.17 -29.36
CA LYS A 303 -29.25 5.07 -29.16
C LYS A 303 -29.98 4.63 -27.88
N LYS A 304 -30.24 5.55 -26.94
CA LYS A 304 -31.11 5.28 -25.78
C LYS A 304 -32.47 4.81 -26.31
N GLU A 305 -32.85 3.57 -26.00
CA GLU A 305 -34.23 3.11 -26.04
C GLU A 305 -34.79 3.20 -24.62
N GLU A 306 -35.90 3.91 -24.48
CA GLU A 306 -36.63 4.10 -23.22
C GLU A 306 -37.24 2.78 -22.74
N PRO A 307 -37.13 2.40 -21.46
CA PRO A 307 -37.90 1.30 -20.89
C PRO A 307 -39.39 1.67 -20.76
N PRO A 308 -40.31 0.69 -20.88
CA PRO A 308 -41.73 0.93 -20.72
C PRO A 308 -42.12 1.17 -19.26
N VAL A 309 -43.03 2.13 -19.08
CA VAL A 309 -43.69 2.51 -17.81
C VAL A 309 -44.48 1.32 -17.25
N ILE A 310 -44.23 0.98 -15.99
CA ILE A 310 -45.12 0.17 -15.16
C ILE A 310 -45.46 1.01 -13.93
N GLU A 311 -46.73 1.36 -13.79
CA GLU A 311 -47.33 1.97 -12.59
C GLU A 311 -47.57 0.86 -11.57
N GLU A 312 -47.08 1.00 -10.33
CA GLU A 312 -47.74 0.41 -9.14
C GLU A 312 -47.60 1.35 -7.93
N GLU A 313 -48.68 1.37 -7.14
CA GLU A 313 -49.06 2.32 -6.10
C GLU A 313 -48.35 2.07 -4.75
N GLU A 314 -48.15 3.13 -3.96
CA GLU A 314 -47.75 3.04 -2.55
C GLU A 314 -48.88 2.46 -1.64
N PRO A 315 -48.58 2.06 -0.38
CA PRO A 315 -48.62 3.06 0.73
C PRO A 315 -47.63 2.84 1.90
N GLY A 316 -47.02 3.93 2.40
CA GLY A 316 -47.04 4.24 3.84
C GLY A 316 -45.72 4.35 4.65
N THR A 317 -45.20 5.59 4.72
CA THR A 317 -44.54 6.32 5.86
C THR A 317 -43.13 5.95 6.35
N PRO A 318 -42.33 6.92 6.87
CA PRO A 318 -42.09 8.30 6.41
C PRO A 318 -40.58 8.68 6.29
N GLU A 319 -40.31 9.70 5.45
CA GLU A 319 -39.20 10.67 5.47
C GLU A 319 -37.74 10.17 5.67
N VAL A 320 -37.05 9.83 4.56
CA VAL A 320 -35.57 9.77 4.46
C VAL A 320 -35.04 10.62 3.29
N SER A 321 -35.87 11.47 2.68
CA SER A 321 -35.52 12.18 1.44
C SER A 321 -34.66 13.44 1.60
N ASP A 322 -34.29 13.83 2.82
CA ASP A 322 -33.55 15.08 3.10
C ASP A 322 -32.22 14.87 3.86
N MET A 323 -31.74 13.63 4.05
CA MET A 323 -30.44 13.38 4.70
C MET A 323 -29.28 13.51 3.72
N SER A 324 -28.18 14.11 4.18
CA SER A 324 -26.92 14.10 3.41
C SER A 324 -26.41 12.66 3.23
N PRO A 325 -25.70 12.34 2.13
CA PRO A 325 -25.13 11.01 1.91
C PRO A 325 -24.29 10.51 3.09
N GLU A 326 -23.60 11.41 3.78
CA GLU A 326 -22.78 11.14 4.96
C GLU A 326 -23.63 10.68 6.17
N GLU A 327 -24.78 11.30 6.39
CA GLU A 327 -25.72 10.98 7.48
C GLU A 327 -26.45 9.66 7.22
N ALA A 328 -26.86 9.44 5.96
CA ALA A 328 -27.49 8.20 5.51
C ALA A 328 -26.56 7.00 5.74
N CYS A 329 -25.27 7.13 5.39
CA CYS A 329 -24.27 6.09 5.62
C CYS A 329 -24.18 5.67 7.09
N GLY A 330 -24.07 6.64 8.00
CA GLY A 330 -23.97 6.37 9.44
C GLY A 330 -25.24 5.71 10.00
N CYS A 331 -26.41 6.15 9.55
CA CYS A 331 -27.70 5.60 9.95
C CYS A 331 -27.87 4.14 9.49
N TRP A 332 -27.59 3.87 8.21
CA TRP A 332 -27.73 2.53 7.64
C TRP A 332 -26.77 1.53 8.27
N LEU A 333 -25.51 1.91 8.50
CA LEU A 333 -24.52 1.01 9.10
C LEU A 333 -24.87 0.64 10.55
N ARG A 334 -25.42 1.57 11.35
CA ARG A 334 -25.86 1.26 12.71
C ARG A 334 -27.02 0.28 12.75
N ASN A 335 -27.98 0.42 11.85
CA ASN A 335 -29.17 -0.43 11.79
C ASN A 335 -28.93 -1.78 11.09
N ALA A 336 -27.78 -1.97 10.43
CA ALA A 336 -27.44 -3.19 9.73
C ALA A 336 -27.04 -4.31 10.71
N GLU A 337 -27.52 -5.53 10.49
CA GLU A 337 -26.99 -6.75 11.14
C GLU A 337 -25.99 -7.46 10.23
N SER A 338 -26.15 -7.31 8.91
CA SER A 338 -25.30 -7.92 7.88
C SER A 338 -24.70 -6.88 6.94
N VAL A 339 -23.38 -6.93 6.76
CA VAL A 339 -22.64 -5.98 5.93
C VAL A 339 -21.72 -6.72 4.96
N ILE A 340 -21.84 -6.43 3.67
CA ILE A 340 -20.92 -6.94 2.64
C ILE A 340 -20.04 -5.80 2.12
N ILE A 341 -18.73 -5.99 2.18
CA ILE A 341 -17.75 -5.03 1.64
C ILE A 341 -17.24 -5.54 0.28
N VAL A 342 -17.33 -4.69 -0.73
CA VAL A 342 -16.92 -4.97 -2.12
C VAL A 342 -15.71 -4.08 -2.48
N PRO A 343 -14.47 -4.58 -2.33
CA PRO A 343 -13.27 -3.83 -2.65
C PRO A 343 -13.00 -3.80 -4.17
N GLY A 344 -12.49 -2.67 -4.65
CA GLY A 344 -12.12 -2.45 -6.04
C GLY A 344 -10.74 -1.80 -6.20
N TYR A 345 -10.40 -1.46 -7.45
CA TYR A 345 -9.07 -0.90 -7.75
C TYR A 345 -8.85 0.50 -7.15
N GLY A 346 -9.90 1.29 -6.93
CA GLY A 346 -9.80 2.59 -6.27
C GLY A 346 -9.28 2.48 -4.84
N MET A 347 -9.67 1.44 -4.09
CA MET A 347 -9.12 1.14 -2.76
C MET A 347 -7.59 0.96 -2.80
N ALA A 348 -7.08 0.25 -3.81
CA ALA A 348 -5.66 0.02 -3.99
C ALA A 348 -4.89 1.29 -4.41
N LEU A 349 -5.50 2.16 -5.22
CA LEU A 349 -4.90 3.45 -5.60
C LEU A 349 -4.75 4.38 -4.39
N SER A 350 -5.78 4.43 -3.54
CA SER A 350 -5.82 5.27 -2.34
C SER A 350 -5.13 4.65 -1.11
N GLN A 351 -4.58 3.42 -1.24
CA GLN A 351 -3.98 2.67 -0.14
C GLN A 351 -4.90 2.57 1.10
N ALA A 352 -6.19 2.34 0.87
CA ALA A 352 -7.22 2.40 1.90
C ALA A 352 -7.44 1.08 2.67
N GLN A 353 -6.68 0.02 2.37
CA GLN A 353 -6.86 -1.32 2.95
C GLN A 353 -6.82 -1.33 4.50
N SER A 354 -5.99 -0.50 5.12
CA SER A 354 -5.91 -0.38 6.59
C SER A 354 -7.18 0.20 7.21
N ILE A 355 -7.81 1.16 6.53
CA ILE A 355 -9.07 1.77 6.98
C ILE A 355 -10.23 0.80 6.80
N VAL A 356 -10.22 0.02 5.72
CA VAL A 356 -11.20 -1.06 5.52
C VAL A 356 -11.11 -2.10 6.63
N LYS A 357 -9.90 -2.47 7.07
CA LYS A 357 -9.69 -3.34 8.22
C LYS A 357 -10.24 -2.72 9.51
N GLN A 358 -10.00 -1.41 9.72
CA GLN A 358 -10.53 -0.69 10.87
C GLN A 358 -12.07 -0.69 10.88
N LEU A 359 -12.70 -0.36 9.75
CA LEU A 359 -14.15 -0.38 9.59
C LEU A 359 -14.75 -1.76 9.85
N MET A 360 -14.16 -2.82 9.28
CA MET A 360 -14.56 -4.20 9.57
C MET A 360 -14.49 -4.50 11.08
N THR A 361 -13.39 -4.11 11.73
CA THR A 361 -13.17 -4.40 13.16
C THR A 361 -14.19 -3.66 14.04
N GLU A 362 -14.54 -2.42 13.70
CA GLU A 362 -15.55 -1.63 14.43
C GLU A 362 -16.97 -2.17 14.21
N LEU A 363 -17.34 -2.53 12.99
CA LEU A 363 -18.64 -3.14 12.69
C LEU A 363 -18.82 -4.49 13.42
N GLU A 364 -17.78 -5.32 13.46
CA GLU A 364 -17.80 -6.60 14.17
C GLU A 364 -17.81 -6.43 15.69
N ALA A 365 -17.21 -5.37 16.21
CA ALA A 365 -17.28 -5.05 17.63
C ALA A 365 -18.71 -4.74 18.08
N GLU A 366 -19.56 -4.23 17.19
CA GLU A 366 -21.01 -4.07 17.41
C GLU A 366 -21.83 -5.35 17.11
N GLY A 367 -21.17 -6.47 16.81
CA GLY A 367 -21.81 -7.77 16.60
C GLY A 367 -22.40 -7.96 15.19
N LYS A 368 -22.03 -7.11 14.22
CA LYS A 368 -22.49 -7.22 12.83
C LYS A 368 -21.71 -8.32 12.09
N ASP A 369 -22.39 -9.03 11.19
CA ASP A 369 -21.77 -10.02 10.30
C ASP A 369 -21.13 -9.31 9.11
N VAL A 370 -19.80 -9.23 9.06
CA VAL A 370 -19.05 -8.56 7.99
C VAL A 370 -18.38 -9.57 7.08
N LYS A 371 -18.74 -9.55 5.80
CA LYS A 371 -18.16 -10.39 4.74
C LYS A 371 -17.53 -9.53 3.66
N PHE A 372 -16.49 -10.04 3.00
CA PHE A 372 -15.88 -9.42 1.84
C PHE A 372 -16.27 -10.19 0.57
N ALA A 373 -16.86 -9.48 -0.38
CA ALA A 373 -17.21 -10.03 -1.68
C ALA A 373 -16.15 -9.65 -2.71
N ILE A 374 -15.31 -10.62 -3.08
CA ILE A 374 -14.22 -10.40 -4.01
C ILE A 374 -14.65 -10.80 -5.41
N HIS A 375 -14.71 -9.82 -6.30
CA HIS A 375 -14.85 -10.11 -7.72
C HIS A 375 -13.50 -10.62 -8.26
N PRO A 376 -13.45 -11.74 -9.02
CA PRO A 376 -12.19 -12.32 -9.49
C PRO A 376 -11.35 -11.46 -10.46
N VAL A 377 -11.83 -10.26 -10.79
CA VAL A 377 -11.18 -9.31 -11.71
C VAL A 377 -11.07 -7.92 -11.09
N ALA A 378 -11.41 -7.78 -9.81
CA ALA A 378 -11.19 -6.56 -9.06
C ALA A 378 -9.69 -6.27 -8.97
N GLY A 379 -9.30 -5.05 -9.36
CA GLY A 379 -7.89 -4.63 -9.40
C GLY A 379 -7.24 -4.79 -10.78
N ARG A 380 -5.90 -4.89 -10.77
CA ARG A 380 -5.06 -5.04 -11.98
C ARG A 380 -4.40 -6.41 -12.14
N MET A 381 -4.63 -7.34 -11.20
CA MET A 381 -4.12 -8.71 -11.27
C MET A 381 -5.13 -9.69 -10.66
N PRO A 382 -5.14 -10.97 -11.07
CA PRO A 382 -5.90 -11.99 -10.36
C PRO A 382 -5.51 -12.04 -8.89
N GLY A 383 -6.49 -12.04 -7.99
CA GLY A 383 -6.25 -12.05 -6.55
C GLY A 383 -5.69 -10.74 -5.98
N HIS A 384 -5.74 -9.63 -6.73
CA HIS A 384 -5.20 -8.33 -6.27
C HIS A 384 -5.77 -7.94 -4.90
N MET A 385 -7.11 -7.99 -4.76
CA MET A 385 -7.77 -7.62 -3.51
C MET A 385 -7.45 -8.59 -2.38
N ASN A 386 -7.38 -9.90 -2.65
CA ASN A 386 -7.04 -10.90 -1.64
C ASN A 386 -5.66 -10.65 -1.03
N VAL A 387 -4.68 -10.24 -1.84
CA VAL A 387 -3.33 -9.92 -1.36
C VAL A 387 -3.33 -8.66 -0.50
N LEU A 388 -3.99 -7.59 -0.94
CA LEU A 388 -4.03 -6.32 -0.18
C LEU A 388 -4.81 -6.44 1.13
N LEU A 389 -5.90 -7.20 1.15
CA LEU A 389 -6.66 -7.43 2.37
C LEU A 389 -5.91 -8.36 3.34
N ALA A 390 -5.16 -9.33 2.80
CA ALA A 390 -4.29 -10.17 3.62
C ALA A 390 -3.09 -9.39 4.20
N GLU A 391 -2.59 -8.37 3.49
CA GLU A 391 -1.52 -7.49 3.98
C GLU A 391 -1.91 -6.74 5.27
N VAL A 392 -3.20 -6.48 5.47
CA VAL A 392 -3.76 -5.83 6.68
C VAL A 392 -4.46 -6.83 7.60
N ASP A 393 -4.09 -8.11 7.52
CA ASP A 393 -4.58 -9.19 8.39
C ASP A 393 -6.13 -9.34 8.39
N ILE A 394 -6.78 -9.18 7.24
CA ILE A 394 -8.18 -9.61 7.09
C ILE A 394 -8.21 -11.13 6.92
N PRO A 395 -8.94 -11.86 7.79
CA PRO A 395 -9.02 -13.31 7.73
C PRO A 395 -9.60 -13.83 6.41
N TYR A 396 -8.95 -14.85 5.84
CA TYR A 396 -9.36 -15.43 4.54
C TYR A 396 -10.75 -16.06 4.54
N ASP A 397 -11.23 -16.53 5.69
CA ASP A 397 -12.59 -17.07 5.88
C ASP A 397 -13.69 -16.01 5.67
N LYS A 398 -13.31 -14.72 5.69
CA LYS A 398 -14.21 -13.61 5.38
C LYS A 398 -14.12 -13.15 3.93
N LEU A 399 -13.15 -13.65 3.16
CA LEU A 399 -12.96 -13.32 1.75
C LEU A 399 -13.72 -14.35 0.90
N TYR A 400 -14.92 -14.00 0.47
CA TYR A 400 -15.75 -14.84 -0.38
C TYR A 400 -15.55 -14.49 -1.85
N GLU A 401 -15.47 -15.51 -2.68
CA GLU A 401 -15.51 -15.34 -4.12
C GLU A 401 -16.94 -15.04 -4.58
N MET A 402 -17.08 -14.27 -5.67
CA MET A 402 -18.37 -13.86 -6.24
C MET A 402 -19.41 -15.00 -6.38
N GLN A 403 -18.99 -16.22 -6.75
CA GLN A 403 -19.92 -17.35 -6.92
C GLN A 403 -20.53 -17.84 -5.60
N ASP A 404 -19.82 -17.65 -4.50
CA ASP A 404 -20.22 -18.15 -3.17
C ASP A 404 -21.05 -17.10 -2.40
N ILE A 405 -20.96 -15.81 -2.78
CA ILE A 405 -21.59 -14.70 -2.07
C ILE A 405 -22.72 -13.99 -2.82
N ASN A 406 -22.87 -14.19 -4.14
CA ASN A 406 -23.91 -13.44 -4.90
C ASN A 406 -25.33 -13.69 -4.39
N ASP A 407 -25.66 -14.91 -3.94
CA ASP A 407 -26.98 -15.23 -3.39
C ASP A 407 -27.24 -14.56 -2.02
N ASP A 408 -26.17 -14.15 -1.31
CA ASP A 408 -26.27 -13.51 0.01
C ASP A 408 -26.69 -12.03 -0.09
N PHE A 409 -26.43 -11.32 -1.20
CA PHE A 409 -26.73 -9.89 -1.33
C PHE A 409 -28.21 -9.54 -1.04
N LYS A 410 -29.14 -10.42 -1.40
CA LYS A 410 -30.59 -10.24 -1.15
C LYS A 410 -30.96 -10.18 0.33
N ASN A 411 -30.15 -10.81 1.17
CA ASN A 411 -30.35 -10.87 2.61
C ASN A 411 -29.47 -9.87 3.36
N THR A 412 -28.66 -9.07 2.64
CA THR A 412 -27.71 -8.12 3.22
C THR A 412 -28.34 -6.75 3.44
N ASP A 413 -28.14 -6.19 4.63
CA ASP A 413 -28.69 -4.90 5.02
C ASP A 413 -27.95 -3.72 4.40
N VAL A 414 -26.62 -3.78 4.37
CA VAL A 414 -25.78 -2.73 3.76
C VAL A 414 -24.63 -3.35 2.96
N THR A 415 -24.49 -2.93 1.71
CA THR A 415 -23.31 -3.23 0.90
C THR A 415 -22.43 -1.98 0.75
N ILE A 416 -21.14 -2.10 1.02
CA ILE A 416 -20.17 -1.00 0.87
C ILE A 416 -19.26 -1.29 -0.32
N VAL A 417 -19.40 -0.55 -1.40
CA VAL A 417 -18.56 -0.65 -2.60
C VAL A 417 -17.43 0.37 -2.53
N ILE A 418 -16.18 -0.09 -2.55
CA ILE A 418 -15.00 0.76 -2.33
C ILE A 418 -14.12 0.75 -3.56
N GLY A 419 -14.15 1.83 -4.35
CA GLY A 419 -13.29 1.97 -5.52
C GLY A 419 -13.59 0.96 -6.64
N ALA A 420 -14.83 0.49 -6.73
CA ALA A 420 -15.27 -0.49 -7.72
C ALA A 420 -16.36 0.12 -8.63
N ASN A 421 -16.24 -0.10 -9.93
CA ASN A 421 -17.20 0.42 -10.93
C ASN A 421 -17.65 -0.70 -11.88
N ASP A 422 -16.80 -1.14 -12.81
CA ASP A 422 -17.19 -2.14 -13.83
C ASP A 422 -17.69 -3.47 -13.22
N VAL A 423 -17.08 -3.91 -12.11
CA VAL A 423 -17.36 -5.20 -11.44
C VAL A 423 -18.68 -5.26 -10.67
N VAL A 424 -19.32 -4.11 -10.46
CA VAL A 424 -20.63 -3.98 -9.81
C VAL A 424 -21.69 -3.41 -10.75
N ASN A 425 -21.36 -3.18 -12.02
CA ASN A 425 -22.20 -2.42 -12.96
C ASN A 425 -23.35 -3.28 -13.53
N PRO A 426 -24.63 -3.01 -13.20
CA PRO A 426 -25.78 -3.80 -13.65
C PRO A 426 -25.98 -3.79 -15.17
N ALA A 427 -25.41 -2.82 -15.89
CA ALA A 427 -25.46 -2.78 -17.35
C ALA A 427 -24.80 -4.01 -17.99
N ALA A 428 -23.96 -4.75 -17.25
CA ALA A 428 -23.46 -6.05 -17.69
C ALA A 428 -24.59 -7.07 -17.96
N ASN A 429 -25.71 -7.01 -17.23
CA ASN A 429 -26.82 -7.95 -17.37
C ASN A 429 -27.84 -7.52 -18.45
N THR A 430 -28.02 -6.21 -18.65
CA THR A 430 -29.13 -5.66 -19.44
C THR A 430 -28.69 -4.99 -20.75
N ALA A 431 -27.52 -4.36 -20.80
CA ALA A 431 -27.12 -3.50 -21.92
C ALA A 431 -26.43 -4.27 -23.05
N THR A 432 -27.22 -4.89 -23.93
CA THR A 432 -26.72 -5.65 -25.10
C THR A 432 -25.83 -4.80 -26.00
N GLY A 433 -24.61 -5.27 -26.29
CA GLY A 433 -23.67 -4.60 -27.19
C GLY A 433 -22.65 -3.69 -26.51
N THR A 434 -22.68 -3.58 -25.17
CA THR A 434 -21.61 -2.95 -24.40
C THR A 434 -20.42 -3.92 -24.18
N PRO A 435 -19.20 -3.42 -23.94
CA PRO A 435 -18.03 -4.25 -23.63
C PRO A 435 -18.17 -5.14 -22.38
N ILE A 436 -19.10 -4.80 -21.48
CA ILE A 436 -19.36 -5.51 -20.22
C ILE A 436 -20.57 -6.45 -20.31
N TYR A 437 -21.30 -6.49 -21.43
CA TYR A 437 -22.49 -7.33 -21.55
C TYR A 437 -22.17 -8.83 -21.38
N GLY A 438 -22.92 -9.48 -20.49
CA GLY A 438 -22.76 -10.87 -20.06
C GLY A 438 -21.68 -11.08 -19.00
N MET A 439 -21.05 -9.99 -18.51
CA MET A 439 -20.03 -10.10 -17.47
C MET A 439 -20.67 -10.52 -16.17
N PRO A 440 -20.24 -11.63 -15.53
CA PRO A 440 -20.60 -11.89 -14.15
C PRO A 440 -20.18 -10.67 -13.34
N ILE A 441 -21.11 -10.11 -12.57
CA ILE A 441 -20.87 -8.99 -11.68
C ILE A 441 -21.24 -9.43 -10.26
N LEU A 442 -20.81 -8.65 -9.28
CA LEU A 442 -21.39 -8.73 -7.94
C LEU A 442 -22.76 -8.04 -7.99
N ASP A 443 -23.81 -8.77 -7.62
CA ASP A 443 -25.20 -8.30 -7.68
C ASP A 443 -25.52 -7.37 -6.49
N VAL A 444 -24.72 -6.32 -6.32
CA VAL A 444 -24.80 -5.39 -5.18
C VAL A 444 -26.11 -4.59 -5.15
N GLU A 445 -26.78 -4.46 -6.31
CA GLU A 445 -28.10 -3.84 -6.44
C GLU A 445 -29.19 -4.57 -5.66
N ASP A 446 -29.01 -5.88 -5.42
CA ASP A 446 -29.98 -6.72 -4.70
C ASP A 446 -29.98 -6.46 -3.17
N SER A 447 -29.02 -5.69 -2.65
CA SER A 447 -28.91 -5.38 -1.21
C SER A 447 -29.85 -4.25 -0.77
N LYS A 448 -30.24 -4.24 0.51
CA LYS A 448 -31.25 -3.28 1.01
C LYS A 448 -30.78 -1.82 0.90
N ASN A 449 -29.53 -1.53 1.26
CA ASN A 449 -28.91 -0.21 1.08
C ASN A 449 -27.49 -0.35 0.53
N LEU A 450 -27.07 0.60 -0.30
CA LEU A 450 -25.78 0.58 -0.98
C LEU A 450 -25.00 1.85 -0.69
N ILE A 451 -23.78 1.71 -0.18
CA ILE A 451 -22.83 2.81 0.01
C ILE A 451 -21.74 2.67 -1.04
N ILE A 452 -21.55 3.68 -1.90
CA ILE A 452 -20.54 3.63 -2.96
C ILE A 452 -19.50 4.71 -2.74
N CYS A 453 -18.26 4.31 -2.47
CA CYS A 453 -17.10 5.18 -2.31
C CYS A 453 -16.28 5.17 -3.61
N ASN A 454 -16.49 6.15 -4.48
CA ASN A 454 -15.77 6.27 -5.76
C ASN A 454 -15.33 7.72 -6.01
N TYR A 455 -14.22 7.90 -6.72
CA TYR A 455 -13.65 9.23 -6.95
C TYR A 455 -14.58 10.17 -7.74
N ASP A 456 -15.25 9.64 -8.76
CA ASP A 456 -16.17 10.37 -9.62
C ASP A 456 -17.28 9.44 -10.15
N LYS A 457 -18.22 10.02 -10.90
CA LYS A 457 -19.27 9.28 -11.62
C LYS A 457 -18.82 8.78 -12.99
N LEU A 458 -17.55 8.95 -13.38
CA LEU A 458 -17.09 8.61 -14.71
C LEU A 458 -17.05 7.09 -14.89
N PRO A 459 -17.18 6.61 -16.15
CA PRO A 459 -17.02 5.21 -16.47
C PRO A 459 -15.68 4.62 -16.00
N GLY A 460 -15.72 3.35 -15.60
CA GLY A 460 -14.53 2.58 -15.27
C GLY A 460 -13.66 2.25 -16.48
N TYR A 461 -12.88 1.17 -16.38
CA TYR A 461 -11.96 0.77 -17.44
C TYR A 461 -12.69 0.42 -18.75
N ALA A 462 -13.91 -0.11 -18.67
CA ALA A 462 -14.71 -0.49 -19.82
C ALA A 462 -15.33 0.70 -20.58
N GLY A 463 -15.34 1.90 -20.00
CA GLY A 463 -15.91 3.09 -20.64
C GLY A 463 -17.44 3.04 -20.79
N VAL A 464 -18.12 2.28 -19.92
CA VAL A 464 -19.59 2.16 -19.87
C VAL A 464 -20.09 2.87 -18.62
N ASP A 465 -21.13 3.70 -18.76
CA ASP A 465 -21.78 4.37 -17.64
C ASP A 465 -22.40 3.34 -16.68
N ASN A 466 -22.42 3.65 -15.39
CA ASN A 466 -22.98 2.77 -14.37
C ASN A 466 -24.40 3.22 -13.99
N PRO A 467 -25.45 2.39 -14.25
CA PRO A 467 -26.82 2.70 -13.85
C PRO A 467 -27.00 2.98 -12.36
N LEU A 468 -26.11 2.47 -11.50
CA LEU A 468 -26.13 2.74 -10.06
C LEU A 468 -25.90 4.21 -9.71
N TYR A 469 -25.42 5.04 -10.64
CA TYR A 469 -25.15 6.47 -10.40
C TYR A 469 -26.24 7.39 -10.97
N GLU A 470 -27.30 6.82 -11.57
CA GLU A 470 -28.41 7.57 -12.12
C GLU A 470 -29.26 8.22 -11.02
N GLU A 471 -29.75 9.43 -11.30
CA GLU A 471 -30.59 10.22 -10.40
C GLU A 471 -31.94 9.52 -10.16
N GLY A 472 -32.45 9.54 -8.93
CA GLY A 472 -33.71 8.89 -8.54
C GLY A 472 -33.56 7.56 -7.77
N ARG A 473 -32.32 7.17 -7.39
CA ARG A 473 -32.03 5.99 -6.54
C ARG A 473 -31.42 6.36 -5.19
N GLU A 474 -31.50 7.63 -4.82
CA GLU A 474 -30.89 8.20 -3.61
C GLU A 474 -31.51 7.67 -2.30
N GLU A 475 -32.71 7.10 -2.39
CA GLU A 475 -33.39 6.42 -1.27
C GLU A 475 -32.72 5.10 -0.86
N GLN A 476 -31.99 4.46 -1.78
CA GLN A 476 -31.32 3.17 -1.57
C GLN A 476 -29.79 3.27 -1.69
N ILE A 477 -29.27 4.31 -2.34
CA ILE A 477 -27.85 4.45 -2.68
C ILE A 477 -27.27 5.77 -2.13
N ALA A 478 -26.30 5.65 -1.22
CA ALA A 478 -25.47 6.77 -0.75
C ALA A 478 -24.16 6.80 -1.56
N LEU A 479 -24.01 7.83 -2.40
CA LEU A 479 -22.84 8.00 -3.25
C LEU A 479 -21.84 8.97 -2.60
N MET A 480 -20.73 8.42 -2.11
CA MET A 480 -19.62 9.13 -1.49
C MET A 480 -18.54 9.40 -2.54
N LEU A 481 -18.48 10.64 -3.04
CA LEU A 481 -17.51 11.04 -4.05
C LEU A 481 -16.20 11.53 -3.42
N GLY A 482 -15.06 11.08 -3.94
CA GLY A 482 -13.73 11.51 -3.49
C GLY A 482 -12.74 10.36 -3.34
N ASP A 483 -11.58 10.63 -2.73
CA ASP A 483 -10.59 9.59 -2.46
C ASP A 483 -11.21 8.50 -1.55
N ALA A 484 -10.93 7.23 -1.85
CA ALA A 484 -11.53 6.11 -1.12
C ALA A 484 -11.11 6.10 0.36
N LYS A 485 -9.91 6.59 0.68
CA LYS A 485 -9.41 6.69 2.05
C LYS A 485 -10.17 7.76 2.83
N GLU A 486 -10.42 8.91 2.22
CA GLU A 486 -11.15 10.04 2.82
C GLU A 486 -12.62 9.68 3.05
N THR A 487 -13.29 9.17 2.02
CA THR A 487 -14.71 8.77 2.11
C THR A 487 -14.96 7.70 3.16
N LEU A 488 -14.05 6.73 3.32
CA LEU A 488 -14.11 5.73 4.39
C LEU A 488 -13.91 6.33 5.79
N ASN A 489 -13.01 7.31 5.94
CA ASN A 489 -12.84 8.04 7.21
C ASN A 489 -14.10 8.83 7.57
N THR A 490 -14.74 9.46 6.59
CA THR A 490 -16.03 10.14 6.80
C THR A 490 -17.09 9.15 7.25
N ILE A 491 -17.20 7.99 6.60
CA ILE A 491 -18.14 6.93 7.00
C ILE A 491 -17.88 6.45 8.44
N LEU A 492 -16.62 6.18 8.79
CA LEU A 492 -16.21 5.81 10.15
C LEU A 492 -16.60 6.90 11.16
N THR A 493 -16.41 8.16 10.81
CA THR A 493 -16.78 9.29 11.65
C THR A 493 -18.30 9.38 11.80
N SER A 494 -19.08 9.32 10.72
CA SER A 494 -20.54 9.36 10.75
C SER A 494 -21.16 8.17 11.51
N PHE A 495 -20.54 7.00 11.41
CA PHE A 495 -20.92 5.82 12.17
C PHE A 495 -20.76 6.07 13.68
N ARG A 496 -19.69 6.75 14.10
CA ARG A 496 -19.44 7.14 15.49
C ARG A 496 -20.31 8.32 15.97
N SER A 497 -20.61 9.30 15.11
CA SER A 497 -21.11 10.62 15.52
C SER A 497 -22.60 10.72 15.88
N ALA A 498 -23.50 9.87 15.34
CA ALA A 498 -24.95 10.03 15.62
C ALA A 498 -25.45 9.32 16.89
N GLY A 499 -24.55 9.06 17.84
CA GLY A 499 -24.90 8.77 19.24
C GLY A 499 -25.16 10.02 20.09
N THR A 500 -25.03 11.24 19.54
CA THR A 500 -25.13 12.47 20.34
C THR A 500 -25.81 13.60 19.56
N GLU A 501 -27.05 13.96 19.92
CA GLU A 501 -27.69 15.20 19.44
C GLU A 501 -27.47 16.36 20.44
N ALA A 502 -26.85 17.42 19.89
CA ALA A 502 -27.00 18.87 20.12
C ALA A 502 -27.09 19.48 21.53
N VAL A 503 -26.19 20.44 21.82
CA VAL A 503 -26.54 21.73 22.48
C VAL A 503 -25.72 22.88 21.89
N GLU A 504 -26.42 23.98 21.59
CA GLU A 504 -25.92 25.25 21.06
C GLU A 504 -25.68 26.31 22.18
N LEU A 505 -24.75 27.23 21.91
CA LEU A 505 -24.66 28.67 22.28
C LEU A 505 -24.08 29.19 23.64
N LYS A 506 -22.99 29.98 23.48
CA LYS A 506 -22.72 31.38 23.93
C LYS A 506 -21.91 31.76 25.20
N ASP A 507 -20.95 32.66 24.92
CA ASP A 507 -20.43 33.85 25.62
C ASP A 507 -19.67 33.78 26.99
N ALA A 508 -18.37 34.07 26.89
CA ALA A 508 -17.51 35.00 27.65
C ALA A 508 -17.57 35.16 29.19
N SER A 509 -16.39 34.86 29.78
CA SER A 509 -15.65 35.50 30.89
C SER A 509 -15.67 34.87 32.30
N GLU A 510 -14.43 34.62 32.79
CA GLU A 510 -13.94 33.88 33.98
C GLU A 510 -13.88 32.34 33.79
N PRO A 511 -12.77 31.66 34.20
CA PRO A 511 -12.29 30.43 33.54
C PRO A 511 -13.32 29.32 33.77
N SER A 512 -14.04 28.97 32.71
CA SER A 512 -15.34 28.29 32.81
C SER A 512 -15.40 27.05 31.92
N THR A 513 -14.25 26.50 31.57
CA THR A 513 -14.14 25.29 30.75
C THR A 513 -13.26 24.25 31.45
N PRO A 514 -13.69 22.98 31.55
CA PRO A 514 -12.88 21.89 32.12
C PRO A 514 -11.47 21.78 31.53
N GLU A 515 -11.32 22.20 30.26
CA GLU A 515 -10.07 22.25 29.52
C GLU A 515 -9.04 23.22 30.14
N GLU A 516 -9.47 24.42 30.56
CA GLU A 516 -8.60 25.44 31.17
C GLU A 516 -8.16 25.02 32.59
N MET A 517 -9.07 24.37 33.33
CA MET A 517 -8.79 23.82 34.67
C MET A 517 -7.71 22.74 34.61
N CYS A 518 -7.79 21.82 33.63
CA CYS A 518 -6.79 20.78 33.42
C CYS A 518 -5.38 21.36 33.22
N GLY A 519 -5.26 22.39 32.37
CA GLY A 519 -3.97 23.04 32.10
C GLY A 519 -3.37 23.69 33.35
N CYS A 520 -4.19 24.38 34.15
CA CYS A 520 -3.74 25.04 35.37
C CYS A 520 -3.34 24.04 36.47
N TRP A 521 -4.15 23.00 36.68
CA TRP A 521 -3.82 21.95 37.65
C TRP A 521 -2.54 21.21 37.29
N LEU A 522 -2.33 20.87 36.01
CA LEU A 522 -1.10 20.22 35.56
C LEU A 522 0.11 21.12 35.60
N ARG A 523 -0.05 22.44 35.41
CA ARG A 523 1.03 23.42 35.58
C ARG A 523 1.51 23.45 37.03
N ASP A 524 0.58 23.52 37.98
CA ASP A 524 0.88 23.75 39.40
C ASP A 524 1.19 22.46 40.19
N ALA A 525 1.06 21.29 39.56
CA ALA A 525 1.33 19.99 40.18
C ALA A 525 2.82 19.66 40.27
N GLU A 526 3.26 19.10 41.41
CA GLU A 526 4.60 18.50 41.56
C GLU A 526 4.55 16.98 41.34
N SER A 527 3.42 16.34 41.66
CA SER A 527 3.20 14.89 41.57
C SER A 527 1.96 14.55 40.73
N VAL A 528 2.13 13.66 39.74
CA VAL A 528 1.07 13.25 38.80
C VAL A 528 0.99 11.73 38.70
N ILE A 529 -0.21 11.17 38.92
CA ILE A 529 -0.47 9.74 38.67
C ILE A 529 -1.37 9.58 37.44
N ILE A 530 -0.96 8.74 36.50
CA ILE A 530 -1.74 8.41 35.31
C ILE A 530 -2.32 7.00 35.45
N VAL A 531 -3.64 6.89 35.30
CA VAL A 531 -4.40 5.63 35.36
C VAL A 531 -4.88 5.26 33.95
N PRO A 532 -4.17 4.37 33.23
CA PRO A 532 -4.60 3.91 31.92
C PRO A 532 -5.74 2.91 32.04
N GLY A 533 -6.72 3.03 31.14
CA GLY A 533 -7.87 2.14 31.03
C GLY A 533 -8.11 1.66 29.61
N TYR A 534 -9.18 0.88 29.43
CA TYR A 534 -9.49 0.30 28.14
C TYR A 534 -9.85 1.35 27.07
N GLY A 535 -10.40 2.50 27.45
CA GLY A 535 -10.67 3.61 26.53
C GLY A 535 -9.41 4.19 25.89
N MET A 536 -8.26 4.15 26.58
CA MET A 536 -6.95 4.51 25.99
C MET A 536 -6.55 3.55 24.85
N ALA A 537 -6.83 2.25 25.01
CA ALA A 537 -6.52 1.23 24.01
C ALA A 537 -7.43 1.33 22.78
N LEU A 538 -8.71 1.66 22.98
CA LEU A 538 -9.67 1.85 21.88
C LEU A 538 -9.30 3.03 20.98
N SER A 539 -8.85 4.13 21.58
CA SER A 539 -8.46 5.34 20.85
C SER A 539 -7.01 5.35 20.34
N GLN A 540 -6.26 4.27 20.61
CA GLN A 540 -4.82 4.16 20.30
C GLN A 540 -4.03 5.36 20.84
N ALA A 541 -4.31 5.77 22.09
CA ALA A 541 -3.76 6.96 22.71
C ALA A 541 -2.41 6.76 23.42
N GLN A 542 -1.85 5.55 23.44
CA GLN A 542 -0.62 5.23 24.19
C GLN A 542 0.56 6.15 23.84
N SER A 543 0.70 6.56 22.58
CA SER A 543 1.76 7.50 22.15
C SER A 543 1.57 8.91 22.73
N ILE A 544 0.33 9.37 22.87
CA ILE A 544 0.00 10.67 23.46
C ILE A 544 0.19 10.63 24.97
N VAL A 545 -0.13 9.50 25.61
CA VAL A 545 0.15 9.29 27.04
C VAL A 545 1.66 9.35 27.31
N LYS A 546 2.48 8.76 26.42
CA LYS A 546 3.94 8.89 26.49
C LYS A 546 4.40 10.34 26.30
N GLN A 547 3.80 11.06 25.36
CA GLN A 547 4.09 12.47 25.11
C GLN A 547 3.77 13.33 26.35
N LEU A 548 2.60 13.14 26.95
CA LEU A 548 2.18 13.82 28.17
C LEU A 548 3.11 13.53 29.34
N MET A 549 3.50 12.26 29.55
CA MET A 549 4.50 11.90 30.56
C MET A 549 5.82 12.64 30.34
N THR A 550 6.31 12.67 29.09
CA THR A 550 7.59 13.27 28.73
C THR A 550 7.57 14.79 28.93
N GLU A 551 6.48 15.47 28.60
CA GLU A 551 6.33 16.92 28.79
C GLU A 551 6.19 17.29 30.27
N LEU A 552 5.43 16.52 31.06
CA LEU A 552 5.33 16.74 32.50
C LEU A 552 6.68 16.52 33.20
N GLU A 553 7.44 15.50 32.81
CA GLU A 553 8.78 15.25 33.34
C GLU A 553 9.81 16.29 32.90
N ALA A 554 9.68 16.84 31.69
CA ALA A 554 10.54 17.93 31.22
C ALA A 554 10.39 19.19 32.09
N GLU A 555 9.21 19.42 32.66
CA GLU A 555 8.97 20.48 33.66
C GLU A 555 9.32 20.07 35.09
N GLY A 556 9.91 18.89 35.29
CA GLY A 556 10.41 18.42 36.59
C GLY A 556 9.37 17.76 37.48
N LYS A 557 8.22 17.34 36.94
CA LYS A 557 7.13 16.70 37.71
C LYS A 557 7.39 15.21 37.88
N ASP A 558 7.01 14.66 39.04
CA ASP A 558 7.08 13.21 39.30
C ASP A 558 5.85 12.51 38.70
N VAL A 559 6.04 11.76 37.61
CA VAL A 559 4.97 11.02 36.91
C VAL A 559 5.07 9.52 37.18
N LYS A 560 3.98 8.93 37.68
CA LYS A 560 3.82 7.49 37.91
C LYS A 560 2.59 6.94 37.19
N PHE A 561 2.62 5.67 36.81
CA PHE A 561 1.46 4.97 36.23
C PHE A 561 0.88 3.99 37.25
N ALA A 562 -0.41 4.10 37.53
CA ALA A 562 -1.12 3.17 38.39
C ALA A 562 -1.93 2.17 37.54
N ILE A 563 -1.47 0.92 37.52
CA ILE A 563 -2.05 -0.14 36.71
C ILE A 563 -2.96 -1.00 37.57
N HIS A 564 -4.23 -1.06 37.16
CA HIS A 564 -5.16 -2.04 37.72
C HIS A 564 -5.00 -3.39 36.98
N PRO A 565 -4.92 -4.54 37.68
CA PRO A 565 -4.66 -5.84 37.03
C PRO A 565 -5.76 -6.30 36.07
N VAL A 566 -6.96 -5.71 36.19
CA VAL A 566 -8.14 -5.98 35.34
C VAL A 566 -8.42 -4.82 34.36
N ALA A 567 -7.51 -3.84 34.23
CA ALA A 567 -7.65 -2.79 33.23
C ALA A 567 -7.43 -3.36 31.82
N GLY A 568 -8.49 -3.37 30.99
CA GLY A 568 -8.47 -3.89 29.62
C GLY A 568 -9.19 -5.23 29.45
N ARG A 569 -8.96 -5.91 28.31
CA ARG A 569 -9.61 -7.20 27.99
C ARG A 569 -8.82 -8.43 28.43
N MET A 570 -7.59 -8.27 28.92
CA MET A 570 -6.74 -9.33 29.45
C MET A 570 -5.82 -8.79 30.56
N PRO A 571 -5.40 -9.62 31.53
CA PRO A 571 -4.43 -9.21 32.54
C PRO A 571 -3.12 -8.73 31.90
N GLY A 572 -2.56 -7.63 32.40
CA GLY A 572 -1.31 -7.04 31.88
C GLY A 572 -1.47 -6.27 30.56
N HIS A 573 -2.70 -6.08 30.06
CA HIS A 573 -2.95 -5.40 28.78
C HIS A 573 -2.37 -3.98 28.75
N MET A 574 -2.54 -3.20 29.83
CA MET A 574 -2.00 -1.84 29.90
C MET A 574 -0.47 -1.83 29.92
N ASN A 575 0.17 -2.79 30.59
CA ASN A 575 1.63 -2.88 30.65
C ASN A 575 2.23 -3.10 29.25
N VAL A 576 1.57 -3.91 28.41
CA VAL A 576 2.01 -4.15 27.02
C VAL A 576 1.89 -2.89 26.17
N LEU A 577 0.76 -2.19 26.25
CA LEU A 577 0.53 -0.96 25.44
C LEU A 577 1.46 0.18 25.84
N LEU A 578 1.74 0.34 27.14
CA LEU A 578 2.68 1.35 27.60
C LEU A 578 4.14 0.96 27.27
N ALA A 579 4.46 -0.34 27.23
CA ALA A 579 5.76 -0.81 26.79
C ALA A 579 5.99 -0.64 25.28
N GLU A 580 4.94 -0.71 24.46
CA GLU A 580 5.01 -0.46 23.00
C GLU A 580 5.52 0.94 22.66
N VAL A 581 5.24 1.92 23.53
CA VAL A 581 5.65 3.32 23.41
C VAL A 581 6.82 3.69 24.33
N ASP A 582 7.58 2.68 24.76
CA ASP A 582 8.79 2.84 25.58
C ASP A 582 8.57 3.60 26.90
N ILE A 583 7.46 3.35 27.61
CA ILE A 583 7.31 3.80 29.00
C ILE A 583 8.11 2.84 29.92
N PRO A 584 9.04 3.36 30.74
CA PRO A 584 9.86 2.54 31.62
C PRO A 584 9.03 1.72 32.61
N TYR A 585 9.36 0.43 32.75
CA TYR A 585 8.65 -0.49 33.65
C TYR A 585 8.72 -0.08 35.13
N ASP A 586 9.77 0.63 35.55
CA ASP A 586 9.91 1.16 36.92
C ASP A 586 8.92 2.29 37.25
N LYS A 587 8.22 2.82 36.24
CA LYS A 587 7.13 3.78 36.40
C LYS A 587 5.75 3.12 36.43
N LEU A 588 5.66 1.83 36.13
CA LEU A 588 4.41 1.07 36.14
C LEU A 588 4.23 0.41 37.50
N TYR A 589 3.34 0.95 38.32
CA TYR A 589 3.04 0.42 39.65
C TYR A 589 1.73 -0.34 39.62
N GLU A 590 1.72 -1.52 40.24
CA GLU A 590 0.48 -2.27 40.45
C GLU A 590 -0.35 -1.60 41.56
N MET A 591 -1.68 -1.74 41.50
CA MET A 591 -2.63 -1.14 42.45
C MET A 591 -2.24 -1.29 43.94
N GLN A 592 -1.67 -2.43 44.35
CA GLN A 592 -1.29 -2.68 45.76
C GLN A 592 -0.13 -1.79 46.22
N ASP A 593 0.72 -1.35 45.30
CA ASP A 593 1.93 -0.59 45.60
C ASP A 593 1.70 0.93 45.50
N ILE A 594 0.62 1.37 44.84
CA ILE A 594 0.37 2.80 44.52
C ILE A 594 -0.90 3.38 45.16
N ASN A 595 -1.85 2.57 45.67
CA ASN A 595 -3.10 3.12 46.22
C ASN A 595 -2.89 4.10 47.39
N ASP A 596 -1.88 3.88 48.24
CA ASP A 596 -1.57 4.79 49.35
C ASP A 596 -0.99 6.14 48.88
N ASP A 597 -0.46 6.21 47.65
CA ASP A 597 0.16 7.42 47.09
C ASP A 597 -0.89 8.43 46.58
N PHE A 598 -2.12 8.00 46.24
CA PHE A 598 -3.17 8.91 45.74
C PHE A 598 -3.46 10.07 46.70
N LYS A 599 -3.45 9.83 48.03
CA LYS A 599 -3.66 10.85 49.07
C LYS A 599 -2.64 12.00 49.05
N ASN A 600 -1.45 11.74 48.52
CA ASN A 600 -0.35 12.69 48.46
C ASN A 600 -0.15 13.25 47.05
N THR A 601 -0.95 12.83 46.07
CA THR A 601 -0.82 13.19 44.66
C THR A 601 -1.59 14.48 44.35
N ASP A 602 -0.95 15.39 43.62
CA ASP A 602 -1.55 16.69 43.28
C ASP A 602 -2.60 16.56 42.18
N VAL A 603 -2.32 15.78 41.14
CA VAL A 603 -3.25 15.54 40.03
C VAL A 603 -3.22 14.07 39.62
N THR A 604 -4.39 13.45 39.55
CA THR A 604 -4.55 12.11 38.95
C THR A 604 -5.28 12.22 37.62
N ILE A 605 -4.76 11.57 36.57
CA ILE A 605 -5.35 11.55 35.24
C ILE A 605 -5.87 10.15 34.94
N VAL A 606 -7.17 10.00 34.81
CA VAL A 606 -7.84 8.73 34.49
C VAL A 606 -8.16 8.69 33.01
N ILE A 607 -7.58 7.73 32.28
CA ILE A 607 -7.65 7.67 30.82
C ILE A 607 -8.45 6.45 30.38
N GLY A 608 -9.74 6.62 30.15
CA GLY A 608 -10.62 5.55 29.66
C GLY A 608 -10.81 4.41 30.65
N ALA A 609 -10.75 4.70 31.95
CA ALA A 609 -11.00 3.76 33.04
C ALA A 609 -12.26 4.18 33.82
N ASN A 610 -13.22 3.27 33.95
CA ASN A 610 -14.48 3.49 34.68
C ASN A 610 -14.60 2.52 35.86
N ASP A 611 -14.83 1.23 35.61
CA ASP A 611 -15.10 0.25 36.69
C ASP A 611 -13.94 0.11 37.68
N VAL A 612 -12.69 0.16 37.20
CA VAL A 612 -11.47 -0.04 38.01
C VAL A 612 -11.13 1.14 38.92
N VAL A 613 -11.82 2.27 38.75
CA VAL A 613 -11.69 3.48 39.59
C VAL A 613 -13.01 3.83 40.29
N ASN A 614 -14.06 3.01 40.15
CA ASN A 614 -15.42 3.37 40.56
C ASN A 614 -15.62 3.17 42.09
N PRO A 615 -15.81 4.25 42.88
CA PRO A 615 -15.98 4.15 44.34
C PRO A 615 -17.22 3.36 44.79
N ALA A 616 -18.20 3.15 43.89
CA ALA A 616 -19.37 2.31 44.17
C ALA A 616 -18.99 0.86 44.52
N ALA A 617 -17.79 0.39 44.12
CA ALA A 617 -17.25 -0.90 44.54
C ALA A 617 -17.15 -1.04 46.08
N ASN A 618 -16.94 0.06 46.80
CA ASN A 618 -16.81 0.06 48.27
C ASN A 618 -18.15 0.22 49.00
N THR A 619 -19.14 0.84 48.36
CA THR A 619 -20.36 1.34 49.05
C THR A 619 -21.66 0.71 48.54
N ALA A 620 -21.74 0.33 47.27
CA ALA A 620 -22.99 -0.12 46.62
C ALA A 620 -23.21 -1.64 46.75
N THR A 621 -23.72 -2.08 47.90
CA THR A 621 -24.01 -3.51 48.18
C THR A 621 -24.95 -4.13 47.15
N GLY A 622 -24.54 -5.24 46.54
CA GLY A 622 -25.36 -6.00 45.58
C GLY A 622 -25.10 -5.69 44.10
N THR A 623 -24.15 -4.81 43.80
CA THR A 623 -23.67 -4.56 42.42
C THR A 623 -22.54 -5.54 42.04
N PRO A 624 -22.29 -5.78 40.74
CA PRO A 624 -21.22 -6.69 40.28
C PRO A 624 -19.80 -6.27 40.71
N ILE A 625 -19.59 -4.98 40.99
CA ILE A 625 -18.29 -4.45 41.45
C ILE A 625 -18.19 -4.36 42.98
N TYR A 626 -19.25 -4.68 43.73
CA TYR A 626 -19.19 -4.58 45.19
C TYR A 626 -18.16 -5.55 45.79
N GLY A 627 -17.15 -4.99 46.48
CA GLY A 627 -16.02 -5.72 47.02
C GLY A 627 -14.89 -5.99 46.02
N MET A 628 -14.97 -5.46 44.80
CA MET A 628 -13.86 -5.45 43.84
C MET A 628 -12.81 -4.43 44.32
N PRO A 629 -11.52 -4.80 44.39
CA PRO A 629 -10.45 -3.82 44.59
C PRO A 629 -10.47 -2.79 43.46
N ILE A 630 -10.28 -1.52 43.79
CA ILE A 630 -10.22 -0.42 42.82
C ILE A 630 -8.98 0.44 43.10
N LEU A 631 -8.60 1.27 42.12
CA LEU A 631 -7.66 2.36 42.33
C LEU A 631 -8.38 3.51 43.04
N ASP A 632 -7.88 3.93 44.20
CA ASP A 632 -8.50 4.94 45.07
C ASP A 632 -8.25 6.37 44.56
N VAL A 633 -8.55 6.62 43.28
CA VAL A 633 -8.27 7.90 42.61
C VAL A 633 -9.00 9.09 43.23
N GLU A 634 -10.13 8.83 43.91
CA GLU A 634 -10.94 9.81 44.63
C GLU A 634 -10.15 10.53 45.74
N ASP A 635 -9.14 9.89 46.30
CA ASP A 635 -8.31 10.43 47.38
C ASP A 635 -7.30 11.50 46.89
N SER A 636 -7.17 11.70 45.58
CA SER A 636 -6.27 12.69 44.97
C SER A 636 -6.74 14.13 45.17
N LYS A 637 -5.81 15.11 45.21
CA LYS A 637 -6.19 16.52 45.39
C LYS A 637 -7.07 17.03 44.24
N ASN A 638 -6.67 16.79 43.00
CA ASN A 638 -7.47 17.07 41.81
C ASN A 638 -7.51 15.84 40.90
N LEU A 639 -8.61 15.66 40.18
CA LEU A 639 -8.84 14.51 39.32
C LEU A 639 -9.24 14.96 37.92
N ILE A 640 -8.49 14.53 36.91
CA ILE A 640 -8.82 14.73 35.49
C ILE A 640 -9.31 13.39 34.95
N ILE A 641 -10.54 13.34 34.45
CA ILE A 641 -11.12 12.10 33.92
C ILE A 641 -11.36 12.27 32.43
N CYS A 642 -10.63 11.52 31.62
CA CYS A 642 -10.82 11.40 30.18
C CYS A 642 -11.65 10.15 29.90
N ASN A 643 -12.96 10.29 29.74
CA ASN A 643 -13.83 9.16 29.44
C ASN A 643 -14.79 9.52 28.30
N TYR A 644 -15.22 8.53 27.52
CA TYR A 644 -16.05 8.81 26.34
C TYR A 644 -17.38 9.49 26.71
N ASP A 645 -18.03 9.01 27.76
CA ASP A 645 -19.30 9.50 28.27
C ASP A 645 -19.38 9.32 29.80
N LYS A 646 -20.53 9.69 30.39
CA LYS A 646 -20.87 9.47 31.80
C LYS A 646 -21.54 8.11 32.05
N LEU A 647 -21.72 7.27 31.04
CA LEU A 647 -22.45 6.02 31.18
C LEU A 647 -21.64 5.01 32.03
N PRO A 648 -22.32 4.03 32.63
CA PRO A 648 -21.67 2.94 33.31
C PRO A 648 -20.64 2.21 32.45
N GLY A 649 -19.56 1.74 33.10
CA GLY A 649 -18.59 0.85 32.48
C GLY A 649 -19.14 -0.54 32.17
N TYR A 650 -18.24 -1.50 31.95
CA TYR A 650 -18.59 -2.89 31.63
C TYR A 650 -19.47 -3.53 32.70
N ALA A 651 -19.35 -3.12 33.96
CA ALA A 651 -20.15 -3.67 35.05
C ALA A 651 -21.59 -3.14 35.12
N GLY A 652 -21.95 -2.13 34.32
CA GLY A 652 -23.29 -1.54 34.31
C GLY A 652 -23.66 -0.81 35.62
N VAL A 653 -22.65 -0.31 36.35
CA VAL A 653 -22.82 0.45 37.59
C VAL A 653 -22.40 1.90 37.36
N ASP A 654 -23.28 2.84 37.71
CA ASP A 654 -22.97 4.28 37.64
C ASP A 654 -21.73 4.62 38.49
N ASN A 655 -20.94 5.59 38.03
CA ASN A 655 -19.74 6.01 38.74
C ASN A 655 -20.01 7.30 39.53
N PRO A 656 -19.96 7.27 40.88
CA PRO A 656 -20.17 8.45 41.72
C PRO A 656 -19.20 9.61 41.41
N LEU A 657 -18.06 9.36 40.77
CA LEU A 657 -17.13 10.39 40.34
C LEU A 657 -17.69 11.33 39.26
N TYR A 658 -18.80 10.96 38.60
CA TYR A 658 -19.40 11.75 37.52
C TYR A 658 -20.62 12.56 37.97
N GLU A 659 -20.97 12.48 39.26
CA GLU A 659 -22.08 13.23 39.84
C GLU A 659 -21.78 14.74 39.88
N GLU A 660 -22.83 15.53 39.63
CA GLU A 660 -22.75 17.00 39.63
C GLU A 660 -22.48 17.54 41.06
N GLY A 661 -21.66 18.60 41.17
CA GLY A 661 -21.30 19.21 42.46
C GLY A 661 -19.88 18.91 42.97
N ARG A 662 -19.04 18.26 42.16
CA ARG A 662 -17.60 18.03 42.43
C ARG A 662 -16.66 18.72 41.44
N GLU A 663 -17.17 19.69 40.69
CA GLU A 663 -16.45 20.38 39.62
C GLU A 663 -15.21 21.14 40.14
N ASP A 664 -15.19 21.53 41.42
CA ASP A 664 -14.02 22.16 42.07
C ASP A 664 -12.82 21.21 42.24
N GLN A 665 -13.03 19.89 42.17
CA GLN A 665 -12.02 18.84 42.38
C GLN A 665 -11.85 17.93 41.16
N ILE A 666 -12.88 17.80 40.32
CA ILE A 666 -12.92 16.85 39.20
C ILE A 666 -13.18 17.61 37.89
N ALA A 667 -12.22 17.53 36.97
CA ALA A 667 -12.38 17.98 35.58
C ALA A 667 -12.74 16.78 34.71
N LEU A 668 -13.99 16.76 34.23
CA LEU A 668 -14.50 15.67 33.39
C LEU A 668 -14.39 16.05 31.91
N MET A 669 -13.48 15.38 31.21
CA MET A 669 -13.21 15.55 29.78
C MET A 669 -13.91 14.44 29.01
N LEU A 670 -15.04 14.78 28.40
CA LEU A 670 -15.85 13.81 27.65
C LEU A 670 -15.39 13.68 26.19
N GLY A 671 -15.51 12.46 25.64
CA GLY A 671 -15.15 12.14 24.26
C GLY A 671 -13.96 11.19 24.14
N ASP A 672 -13.47 11.00 22.91
CA ASP A 672 -12.38 10.09 22.62
C ASP A 672 -11.13 10.40 23.48
N ALA A 673 -10.52 9.37 24.08
CA ALA A 673 -9.41 9.57 25.00
C ALA A 673 -8.19 10.22 24.32
N LYS A 674 -7.97 9.98 23.01
CA LYS A 674 -6.89 10.63 22.26
C LYS A 674 -7.21 12.10 21.99
N ALA A 675 -8.47 12.43 21.67
CA ALA A 675 -8.90 13.82 21.52
C ALA A 675 -8.78 14.62 22.83
N THR A 676 -9.31 14.08 23.93
CA THR A 676 -9.29 14.73 25.26
C THR A 676 -7.86 14.92 25.80
N LEU A 677 -6.96 13.94 25.59
CA LEU A 677 -5.55 14.09 25.95
C LEU A 677 -4.83 15.15 25.11
N ASN A 678 -5.13 15.27 23.82
CA ASN A 678 -4.58 16.35 22.99
C ASN A 678 -5.04 17.73 23.46
N THR A 679 -6.32 17.84 23.87
CA THR A 679 -6.83 19.08 24.47
C THR A 679 -6.12 19.40 25.78
N ILE A 680 -5.91 18.41 26.66
CA ILE A 680 -5.17 18.58 27.91
C ILE A 680 -3.73 19.03 27.65
N LEU A 681 -3.03 18.41 26.69
CA LEU A 681 -1.68 18.81 26.27
C LEU A 681 -1.66 20.25 25.76
N ALA A 682 -2.63 20.63 24.93
CA ALA A 682 -2.75 22.00 24.42
C ALA A 682 -2.97 23.01 25.55
N SER A 683 -3.89 22.71 26.48
CA SER A 683 -4.16 23.54 27.66
C SER A 683 -2.95 23.65 28.59
N PHE A 684 -2.24 22.55 28.80
CA PHE A 684 -1.02 22.51 29.61
C PHE A 684 0.08 23.39 29.01
N ARG A 685 0.35 23.26 27.70
CA ARG A 685 1.31 24.12 26.98
C ARG A 685 0.89 25.58 26.97
N ALA A 686 -0.41 25.87 26.86
CA ALA A 686 -0.92 27.23 26.94
C ALA A 686 -0.70 27.84 28.33
N ALA A 687 -0.96 27.08 29.40
CA ALA A 687 -0.72 27.49 30.78
C ALA A 687 0.78 27.67 31.09
N ALA A 688 1.66 26.88 30.45
CA ALA A 688 3.11 27.01 30.57
C ALA A 688 3.67 28.26 29.83
N LYS A 689 3.06 28.65 28.71
CA LYS A 689 3.47 29.85 27.92
C LYS A 689 3.20 31.18 28.62
N GLU A 690 2.30 31.25 29.60
CA GLU A 690 2.08 32.48 30.38
C GLU A 690 3.24 32.83 31.34
N ALA A 691 4.22 31.94 31.51
CA ALA A 691 5.36 32.15 32.41
C ALA A 691 6.63 32.72 31.74
N ASP A 692 6.76 32.64 30.41
CA ASP A 692 8.04 32.92 29.74
C ASP A 692 7.89 33.92 28.58
N THR A 693 8.23 35.18 28.84
CA THR A 693 8.45 36.19 27.79
C THR A 693 9.95 36.44 27.64
N PRO A 694 10.58 36.11 26.49
CA PRO A 694 11.91 36.62 26.19
C PRO A 694 11.91 37.83 25.24
N GLU A 695 12.92 38.67 25.46
CA GLU A 695 13.15 40.01 24.90
C GLU A 695 13.50 40.07 23.40
N LYS A 696 13.29 41.26 22.81
CA LYS A 696 13.75 41.68 21.47
C LYS A 696 15.28 41.62 21.31
N ILE A 697 15.78 41.05 20.21
CA ILE A 697 17.18 41.16 19.76
C ILE A 697 17.32 41.93 18.43
N SER A 698 17.76 43.19 18.55
CA SER A 698 18.62 44.07 17.71
C SER A 698 18.95 43.79 16.21
N ASP A 699 18.66 44.81 15.37
CA ASP A 699 18.90 45.03 13.92
C ASP A 699 20.38 45.19 13.43
N THR A 700 21.36 44.32 13.77
CA THR A 700 22.77 44.57 13.32
C THR A 700 23.57 43.40 12.73
N LEU A 701 22.99 42.23 12.47
CA LEU A 701 23.70 41.07 11.93
C LEU A 701 23.43 40.85 10.43
N THR A 702 24.45 40.43 9.67
CA THR A 702 24.26 40.01 8.27
C THR A 702 23.49 38.68 8.19
N PRO A 703 22.80 38.33 7.09
CA PRO A 703 22.03 37.08 6.99
C PRO A 703 22.83 35.82 7.31
N VAL A 704 24.14 35.80 7.01
CA VAL A 704 25.05 34.69 7.35
C VAL A 704 25.33 34.65 8.86
N GLU A 705 25.48 35.80 9.51
CA GLU A 705 25.71 35.89 10.96
C GLU A 705 24.44 35.56 11.74
N CYS A 706 23.25 35.98 11.26
CA CYS A 706 21.96 35.54 11.79
C CYS A 706 21.82 34.02 11.67
N SER A 707 22.10 33.46 10.47
CA SER A 707 22.05 32.01 10.23
C SER A 707 22.96 31.26 11.19
N LYS A 708 24.18 31.75 11.43
CA LYS A 708 25.11 31.15 12.39
C LYS A 708 24.56 31.20 13.81
N ALA A 709 24.08 32.36 14.27
CA ALA A 709 23.57 32.53 15.62
C ALA A 709 22.37 31.60 15.85
N TRP A 710 21.38 31.64 14.96
CA TRP A 710 20.18 30.80 15.06
C TRP A 710 20.51 29.32 14.99
N LEU A 711 21.40 28.91 14.07
CA LEU A 711 21.79 27.50 14.00
C LEU A 711 22.61 27.07 15.21
N SER A 712 23.37 27.95 15.85
CA SER A 712 24.15 27.59 17.06
C SER A 712 23.25 27.37 18.28
N ASP A 713 22.16 28.14 18.37
CA ASP A 713 21.20 28.06 19.48
C ASP A 713 20.07 27.04 19.22
N ALA A 714 19.96 26.49 18.01
CA ALA A 714 18.92 25.55 17.61
C ALA A 714 19.19 24.13 18.11
N GLU A 715 18.16 23.48 18.63
CA GLU A 715 18.16 22.04 18.94
C GLU A 715 17.47 21.25 17.81
N ARG A 716 16.40 21.81 17.22
CA ARG A 716 15.64 21.17 16.12
C ARG A 716 15.74 21.94 14.82
N VAL A 717 16.20 21.28 13.77
CA VAL A 717 16.41 21.87 12.44
C VAL A 717 15.70 21.05 11.37
N ILE A 718 14.81 21.70 10.61
CA ILE A 718 14.14 21.08 9.45
C ILE A 718 14.71 21.66 8.17
N ILE A 719 15.19 20.81 7.27
CA ILE A 719 15.70 21.19 5.95
C ILE A 719 14.64 20.89 4.89
N VAL A 720 14.31 21.90 4.09
CA VAL A 720 13.35 21.82 2.99
C VAL A 720 14.08 21.92 1.64
N PRO A 721 14.38 20.78 0.99
CA PRO A 721 15.03 20.78 -0.31
C PRO A 721 14.04 21.00 -1.44
N GLY A 722 14.42 21.86 -2.39
CA GLY A 722 13.70 22.09 -3.64
C GLY A 722 14.54 21.85 -4.88
N TYR A 723 13.94 22.06 -6.04
CA TYR A 723 14.62 21.81 -7.32
C TYR A 723 15.83 22.73 -7.56
N GLY A 724 15.89 23.91 -6.94
CA GLY A 724 17.07 24.78 -6.97
C GLY A 724 18.31 24.15 -6.35
N MET A 725 18.16 23.32 -5.31
CA MET A 725 19.27 22.53 -4.75
C MET A 725 19.87 21.59 -5.81
N ALA A 726 19.01 20.92 -6.58
CA ALA A 726 19.43 20.00 -7.64
C ALA A 726 20.11 20.72 -8.81
N LEU A 727 19.61 21.91 -9.19
CA LEU A 727 20.22 22.74 -10.24
C LEU A 727 21.65 23.17 -9.88
N SER A 728 21.89 23.55 -8.63
CA SER A 728 23.21 23.95 -8.13
C SER A 728 24.12 22.77 -7.75
N GLN A 729 23.64 21.53 -7.88
CA GLN A 729 24.32 20.31 -7.40
C GLN A 729 24.77 20.42 -5.93
N ALA A 730 23.88 20.95 -5.09
CA ALA A 730 24.16 21.28 -3.70
C ALA A 730 23.88 20.13 -2.71
N GLN A 731 23.34 18.99 -3.15
CA GLN A 731 22.97 17.86 -2.30
C GLN A 731 24.13 17.34 -1.42
N SER A 732 25.36 17.35 -1.95
CA SER A 732 26.56 16.99 -1.17
C SER A 732 26.88 18.00 -0.07
N THR A 733 26.64 19.29 -0.32
CA THR A 733 26.79 20.37 0.68
C THR A 733 25.70 20.28 1.74
N VAL A 734 24.47 19.93 1.36
CA VAL A 734 23.36 19.69 2.30
C VAL A 734 23.67 18.52 3.23
N LYS A 735 24.25 17.43 2.72
CA LYS A 735 24.73 16.33 3.56
C LYS A 735 25.81 16.78 4.55
N GLN A 736 26.75 17.62 4.10
CA GLN A 736 27.79 18.18 4.99
C GLN A 736 27.18 19.03 6.10
N LEU A 737 26.19 19.87 5.77
CA LEU A 737 25.47 20.69 6.74
C LEU A 737 24.74 19.85 7.79
N MET A 738 23.97 18.85 7.36
CA MET A 738 23.34 17.88 8.25
C MET A 738 24.37 17.23 9.19
N THR A 739 25.48 16.75 8.64
CA THR A 739 26.52 16.04 9.41
C THR A 739 27.17 16.94 10.46
N GLU A 740 27.37 18.23 10.17
CA GLU A 740 27.94 19.18 11.13
C GLU A 740 26.95 19.55 12.23
N LEU A 741 25.70 19.79 11.88
CA LEU A 741 24.64 20.08 12.85
C LEU A 741 24.42 18.90 13.80
N GLU A 742 24.43 17.66 13.27
CA GLU A 742 24.33 16.45 14.09
C GLU A 742 25.57 16.20 14.96
N ALA A 743 26.77 16.57 14.48
CA ALA A 743 27.98 16.49 15.27
C ALA A 743 27.95 17.43 16.49
N GLU A 744 27.16 18.51 16.41
CA GLU A 744 26.86 19.43 17.50
C GLU A 744 25.68 18.98 18.37
N GLY A 745 25.07 17.81 18.08
CA GLY A 745 24.00 17.21 18.88
C GLY A 745 22.58 17.64 18.49
N LYS A 746 22.40 18.29 17.33
CA LYS A 746 21.11 18.81 16.88
C LYS A 746 20.29 17.74 16.18
N ASP A 747 18.98 17.78 16.33
CA ASP A 747 18.05 16.93 15.57
C ASP A 747 17.78 17.56 14.21
N VAL A 748 18.21 16.87 13.15
CA VAL A 748 18.09 17.33 11.76
C VAL A 748 17.16 16.40 10.99
N LYS A 749 16.06 16.96 10.48
CA LYS A 749 15.07 16.28 9.63
C LYS A 749 14.96 16.95 8.26
N PHE A 750 14.49 16.20 7.27
CA PHE A 750 14.20 16.71 5.93
C PHE A 750 12.71 16.65 5.65
N ALA A 751 12.13 17.78 5.26
CA ALA A 751 10.72 17.85 4.86
C ALA A 751 10.60 17.87 3.34
N ILE A 752 10.01 16.81 2.79
CA ILE A 752 9.89 16.61 1.35
C ILE A 752 8.48 16.92 0.89
N HIS A 753 8.36 17.89 -0.02
CA HIS A 753 7.10 18.15 -0.68
C HIS A 753 6.86 17.12 -1.81
N PRO A 754 5.66 16.53 -1.97
CA PRO A 754 5.41 15.47 -2.96
C PRO A 754 5.72 15.85 -4.42
N VAL A 755 5.57 17.14 -4.76
CA VAL A 755 5.89 17.69 -6.08
C VAL A 755 7.24 18.43 -6.15
N ALA A 756 8.09 18.33 -5.12
CA ALA A 756 9.43 18.91 -5.17
C ALA A 756 10.29 18.18 -6.21
N GLY A 757 10.57 18.85 -7.33
CA GLY A 757 11.44 18.37 -8.40
C GLY A 757 10.71 18.13 -9.72
N ARG A 758 11.33 17.35 -10.61
CA ARG A 758 10.82 17.04 -11.97
C ARG A 758 10.18 15.66 -12.13
N MET A 759 10.12 14.86 -11.07
CA MET A 759 9.49 13.53 -11.06
C MET A 759 9.02 13.21 -9.64
N PRO A 760 8.01 12.33 -9.43
CA PRO A 760 7.61 11.92 -8.08
C PRO A 760 8.79 11.31 -7.31
N GLY A 761 9.00 11.75 -6.07
CA GLY A 761 10.11 11.29 -5.21
C GLY A 761 11.51 11.75 -5.63
N HIS A 762 11.63 12.79 -6.49
CA HIS A 762 12.93 13.25 -7.00
C HIS A 762 13.88 13.66 -5.86
N MET A 763 13.41 14.42 -4.87
CA MET A 763 14.25 14.84 -3.74
C MET A 763 14.72 13.64 -2.91
N ASN A 764 13.86 12.65 -2.66
CA ASN A 764 14.22 11.46 -1.90
C ASN A 764 15.38 10.70 -2.57
N VAL A 765 15.37 10.59 -3.90
CA VAL A 765 16.45 9.93 -4.65
C VAL A 765 17.76 10.72 -4.60
N LEU A 766 17.72 12.04 -4.74
CA LEU A 766 18.94 12.88 -4.72
C LEU A 766 19.59 12.94 -3.34
N LEU A 767 18.79 12.94 -2.27
CA LEU A 767 19.30 12.92 -0.89
C LEU A 767 19.85 11.53 -0.55
N ALA A 768 19.21 10.46 -1.03
CA ALA A 768 19.73 9.10 -0.91
C ALA A 768 21.03 8.88 -1.70
N GLU A 769 21.22 9.54 -2.85
CA GLU A 769 22.47 9.48 -3.64
C GLU A 769 23.69 9.97 -2.85
N VAL A 770 23.48 10.88 -1.88
CA VAL A 770 24.53 11.41 -0.99
C VAL A 770 24.49 10.81 0.41
N ASP A 771 23.88 9.63 0.56
CA ASP A 771 23.81 8.85 1.81
C ASP A 771 23.11 9.61 2.97
N ILE A 772 22.05 10.36 2.68
CA ILE A 772 21.12 10.83 3.71
C ILE A 772 20.18 9.67 4.08
N PRO A 773 20.10 9.27 5.37
CA PRO A 773 19.24 8.17 5.80
C PRO A 773 17.76 8.44 5.51
N TYR A 774 17.03 7.42 5.05
CA TYR A 774 15.62 7.53 4.67
C TYR A 774 14.70 7.86 5.85
N ASP A 775 15.04 7.44 7.06
CA ASP A 775 14.36 7.76 8.33
C ASP A 775 14.41 9.25 8.69
N LYS A 776 15.26 10.03 8.00
CA LYS A 776 15.31 11.48 8.13
C LYS A 776 14.51 12.20 7.04
N LEU A 777 14.00 11.48 6.05
CA LEU A 777 13.21 12.03 4.95
C LEU A 777 11.73 11.86 5.27
N TYR A 778 11.11 12.93 5.74
CA TYR A 778 9.69 12.95 6.06
C TYR A 778 8.91 13.56 4.91
N GLU A 779 7.76 12.97 4.59
CA GLU A 779 6.83 13.55 3.64
C GLU A 779 6.07 14.71 4.30
N MET A 780 5.62 15.68 3.49
CA MET A 780 4.95 16.91 3.96
C MET A 780 3.86 16.67 5.01
N GLN A 781 3.05 15.61 4.86
CA GLN A 781 1.94 15.31 5.79
C GLN A 781 2.43 14.90 7.18
N ASP A 782 3.61 14.29 7.27
CA ASP A 782 4.15 13.77 8.52
C ASP A 782 4.96 14.83 9.30
N ILE A 783 5.43 15.86 8.61
CA ILE A 783 6.36 16.87 9.16
C ILE A 783 5.77 18.28 9.26
N ASN A 784 4.64 18.57 8.61
CA ASN A 784 4.08 19.94 8.65
C ASN A 784 3.76 20.41 10.06
N ASP A 785 3.21 19.53 10.89
CA ASP A 785 2.89 19.86 12.28
C ASP A 785 4.15 20.12 13.13
N GLU A 786 5.30 19.58 12.74
CA GLU A 786 6.57 19.79 13.45
C GLU A 786 7.20 21.16 13.20
N PHE A 787 6.80 21.91 12.15
CA PHE A 787 7.37 23.24 11.90
C PHE A 787 7.11 24.20 13.06
N LYS A 788 5.98 24.07 13.77
CA LYS A 788 5.63 24.92 14.93
C LYS A 788 6.58 24.76 16.11
N ASP A 789 7.18 23.58 16.24
CA ASP A 789 8.12 23.23 17.30
C ASP A 789 9.58 23.19 16.78
N THR A 790 9.84 23.77 15.61
CA THR A 790 11.16 23.81 14.97
C THR A 790 11.85 25.14 15.23
N ASP A 791 13.09 25.09 15.73
CA ASP A 791 13.89 26.29 16.01
C ASP A 791 14.33 26.99 14.72
N VAL A 792 14.81 26.21 13.74
CA VAL A 792 15.27 26.74 12.46
C VAL A 792 14.83 25.86 11.30
N ALA A 793 14.06 26.44 10.37
CA ALA A 793 13.79 25.82 9.08
C ALA A 793 14.75 26.36 8.01
N ILE A 794 15.37 25.48 7.21
CA ILE A 794 16.31 25.84 6.14
C ILE A 794 15.68 25.48 4.79
N VAL A 795 15.27 26.48 4.02
CA VAL A 795 14.68 26.31 2.69
C VAL A 795 15.77 26.43 1.62
N ILE A 796 15.94 25.40 0.79
CA ILE A 796 17.04 25.31 -0.17
C ILE A 796 16.50 25.12 -1.59
N GLY A 797 16.46 26.21 -2.36
CA GLY A 797 16.03 26.13 -3.76
C GLY A 797 14.57 25.76 -3.94
N ALA A 798 13.70 26.11 -2.98
CA ALA A 798 12.26 25.87 -3.02
C ALA A 798 11.52 27.21 -2.93
N ASN A 799 10.48 27.38 -3.75
CA ASN A 799 9.67 28.61 -3.76
C ASN A 799 8.16 28.28 -3.67
N ASP A 800 7.55 27.73 -4.72
CA ASP A 800 6.10 27.50 -4.75
C ASP A 800 5.62 26.55 -3.64
N VAL A 801 6.40 25.51 -3.32
CA VAL A 801 6.06 24.48 -2.31
C VAL A 801 6.16 24.95 -0.86
N VAL A 802 6.64 26.17 -0.63
CA VAL A 802 6.73 26.81 0.70
C VAL A 802 6.01 28.16 0.71
N ASN A 803 5.24 28.50 -0.33
CA ASN A 803 4.71 29.84 -0.53
C ASN A 803 3.38 30.04 0.22
N PRO A 804 3.31 30.84 1.30
CA PRO A 804 2.08 31.05 2.09
C PRO A 804 0.93 31.70 1.31
N ALA A 805 1.21 32.28 0.13
CA ALA A 805 0.17 32.77 -0.76
C ALA A 805 -0.79 31.65 -1.22
N ALA A 806 -0.39 30.39 -1.16
CA ALA A 806 -1.28 29.25 -1.40
C ALA A 806 -2.49 29.21 -0.44
N ASN A 807 -2.31 29.68 0.80
CA ASN A 807 -3.36 29.66 1.82
C ASN A 807 -4.24 30.92 1.80
N THR A 808 -3.75 32.03 1.23
CA THR A 808 -4.36 33.36 1.41
C THR A 808 -4.71 34.09 0.12
N ALA A 809 -3.98 33.85 -0.99
CA ALA A 809 -4.13 34.60 -2.24
C ALA A 809 -5.12 33.92 -3.20
N THR A 810 -6.42 34.16 -2.99
CA THR A 810 -7.51 33.64 -3.83
C THR A 810 -7.33 34.03 -5.30
N GLY A 811 -7.48 33.06 -6.21
CA GLY A 811 -7.40 33.29 -7.67
C GLY A 811 -5.99 33.18 -8.27
N THR A 812 -4.99 32.84 -7.45
CA THR A 812 -3.66 32.46 -7.95
C THR A 812 -3.60 30.97 -8.30
N PRO A 813 -2.69 30.54 -9.20
CA PRO A 813 -2.54 29.12 -9.57
C PRO A 813 -2.18 28.17 -8.41
N ILE A 814 -1.70 28.70 -7.28
CA ILE A 814 -1.31 27.92 -6.09
C ILE A 814 -2.35 27.99 -4.97
N TYR A 815 -3.45 28.73 -5.13
CA TYR A 815 -4.45 28.84 -4.08
C TYR A 815 -5.10 27.47 -3.77
N GLY A 816 -5.05 27.05 -2.51
CA GLY A 816 -5.49 25.74 -2.05
C GLY A 816 -4.50 24.60 -2.31
N MET A 817 -3.31 24.89 -2.83
CA MET A 817 -2.22 23.91 -2.92
C MET A 817 -1.66 23.65 -1.52
N PRO A 818 -1.57 22.39 -1.07
CA PRO A 818 -0.83 22.04 0.13
C PRO A 818 0.63 22.51 -0.01
N ILE A 819 1.17 23.14 1.02
CA ILE A 819 2.56 23.61 1.08
C ILE A 819 3.23 23.11 2.36
N LEU A 820 4.56 23.18 2.40
CA LEU A 820 5.29 23.03 3.65
C LEU A 820 5.15 24.32 4.47
N ASP A 821 4.63 24.20 5.69
CA ASP A 821 4.29 25.34 6.57
C ASP A 821 5.52 25.93 7.27
N VAL A 822 6.54 26.27 6.49
CA VAL A 822 7.85 26.75 6.98
C VAL A 822 7.76 28.10 7.71
N GLU A 823 6.67 28.85 7.52
CA GLU A 823 6.41 30.13 8.21
C GLU A 823 6.17 29.94 9.72
N ASP A 824 5.74 28.73 10.12
CA ASP A 824 5.47 28.39 11.52
C ASP A 824 6.75 28.15 12.33
N ALA A 825 7.89 27.94 11.68
CA ALA A 825 9.20 27.78 12.35
C ALA A 825 9.65 29.08 13.03
N LYS A 826 10.37 28.95 14.15
CA LYS A 826 10.82 30.10 14.96
C LYS A 826 11.71 31.05 14.14
N HIS A 827 12.71 30.50 13.45
CA HIS A 827 13.53 31.20 12.48
C HIS A 827 13.58 30.47 11.13
N LEU A 828 13.74 31.23 10.04
CA LEU A 828 13.76 30.71 8.68
C LEU A 828 15.03 31.18 7.95
N ILE A 829 15.76 30.24 7.36
CA ILE A 829 16.92 30.53 6.50
C ILE A 829 16.55 30.13 5.08
N ILE A 830 16.52 31.09 4.15
CA ILE A 830 16.12 30.84 2.77
C ILE A 830 17.33 31.01 1.85
N CYS A 831 17.76 29.92 1.21
CA CYS A 831 18.83 29.89 0.21
C CYS A 831 18.23 29.76 -1.19
N ASN A 832 17.91 30.89 -1.82
CA ASN A 832 17.32 30.95 -3.15
C ASN A 832 18.10 31.91 -4.07
N TYR A 833 17.97 31.72 -5.39
CA TYR A 833 18.79 32.46 -6.35
C TYR A 833 18.45 33.96 -6.42
N ASP A 834 17.16 34.29 -6.43
CA ASP A 834 16.63 35.64 -6.48
C ASP A 834 15.28 35.70 -5.73
N LYS A 835 14.65 36.89 -5.70
CA LYS A 835 13.31 37.10 -5.14
C LYS A 835 12.18 36.87 -6.15
N LEU A 836 12.48 36.39 -7.37
CA LEU A 836 11.46 36.26 -8.41
C LEU A 836 10.51 35.10 -8.09
N PRO A 837 9.27 35.15 -8.61
CA PRO A 837 8.32 34.05 -8.53
C PRO A 837 8.87 32.71 -9.02
N GLY A 838 8.36 31.63 -8.44
CA GLY A 838 8.61 30.26 -8.88
C GLY A 838 7.95 29.92 -10.21
N TYR A 839 7.74 28.63 -10.46
CA TYR A 839 7.11 28.14 -11.69
C TYR A 839 5.67 28.64 -11.84
N ALA A 840 4.97 28.81 -10.71
CA ALA A 840 3.59 29.28 -10.70
C ALA A 840 3.42 30.78 -11.00
N GLY A 841 4.50 31.56 -11.03
CA GLY A 841 4.45 33.00 -11.32
C GLY A 841 3.79 33.85 -10.21
N VAL A 842 3.75 33.34 -8.98
CA VAL A 842 3.19 34.03 -7.80
C VAL A 842 4.34 34.50 -6.90
N ASP A 843 4.30 35.76 -6.47
CA ASP A 843 5.25 36.32 -5.52
C ASP A 843 5.16 35.58 -4.17
N ASN A 844 6.29 35.44 -3.47
CA ASN A 844 6.34 34.74 -2.19
C ASN A 844 6.39 35.75 -1.03
N PRO A 845 5.34 35.83 -0.19
CA PRO A 845 5.30 36.73 0.97
C PRO A 845 6.46 36.56 1.95
N LEU A 846 7.15 35.42 1.94
CA LEU A 846 8.34 35.18 2.77
C LEU A 846 9.54 36.07 2.38
N TYR A 847 9.52 36.71 1.21
CA TYR A 847 10.63 37.57 0.73
C TYR A 847 10.39 39.07 0.97
N ASP A 848 9.24 39.42 1.54
CA ASP A 848 8.85 40.79 1.83
C ASP A 848 9.75 41.41 2.90
N GLU A 849 9.99 42.71 2.77
CA GLU A 849 10.82 43.49 3.70
C GLU A 849 10.12 43.65 5.06
N GLY A 850 10.90 43.65 6.16
CA GLY A 850 10.38 43.82 7.52
C GLY A 850 10.19 42.55 8.35
N ARG A 851 10.67 41.39 7.85
CA ARG A 851 10.70 40.10 8.58
C ARG A 851 12.13 39.63 8.91
N GLU A 852 13.10 40.55 8.90
CA GLU A 852 14.54 40.28 9.03
C GLU A 852 14.92 39.77 10.44
N ASP A 853 14.04 39.97 11.42
CA ASP A 853 14.11 39.45 12.79
C ASP A 853 13.87 37.93 12.86
N ARG A 854 13.16 37.36 11.88
CA ARG A 854 12.84 35.92 11.81
C ARG A 854 13.35 35.22 10.55
N ILE A 855 13.60 35.94 9.46
CA ILE A 855 13.96 35.37 8.16
C ILE A 855 15.32 35.89 7.70
N ALA A 856 16.28 34.99 7.55
CA ALA A 856 17.57 35.24 6.90
C ALA A 856 17.49 34.83 5.43
N LEU A 857 17.27 35.83 4.56
CA LEU A 857 17.21 35.62 3.12
C LEU A 857 18.61 35.71 2.49
N MET A 858 19.10 34.60 1.96
CA MET A 858 20.39 34.47 1.29
C MET A 858 20.19 34.29 -0.22
N LEU A 859 20.46 35.36 -0.97
CA LEU A 859 20.34 35.36 -2.43
C LEU A 859 21.62 34.89 -3.12
N GLY A 860 21.48 34.01 -4.10
CA GLY A 860 22.58 33.50 -4.93
C GLY A 860 22.50 31.99 -5.17
N ASP A 861 23.54 31.42 -5.77
CA ASP A 861 23.59 29.97 -5.99
C ASP A 861 23.46 29.19 -4.66
N ALA A 862 22.60 28.17 -4.63
CA ALA A 862 22.30 27.43 -3.40
C ALA A 862 23.55 26.77 -2.80
N LYS A 863 24.51 26.35 -3.64
CA LYS A 863 25.76 25.77 -3.17
C LYS A 863 26.66 26.80 -2.52
N GLU A 864 26.74 28.01 -3.08
CA GLU A 864 27.56 29.10 -2.54
C GLU A 864 27.02 29.61 -1.20
N THR A 865 25.70 29.80 -1.11
CA THR A 865 25.01 30.24 0.12
C THR A 865 25.15 29.22 1.25
N LEU A 866 24.92 27.92 0.96
CA LEU A 866 25.16 26.85 1.95
C LEU A 866 26.64 26.73 2.36
N THR A 867 27.57 26.92 1.43
CA THR A 867 29.01 26.90 1.75
C THR A 867 29.40 28.07 2.65
N ALA A 868 28.75 29.23 2.50
CA ALA A 868 28.95 30.37 3.40
C ALA A 868 28.45 30.07 4.81
N ILE A 869 27.28 29.42 4.95
CA ILE A 869 26.74 28.97 6.25
C ILE A 869 27.70 27.97 6.91
N LEU A 870 28.11 26.92 6.19
CA LEU A 870 29.08 25.94 6.69
C LEU A 870 30.39 26.58 7.15
N LYS A 871 30.90 27.55 6.38
CA LYS A 871 32.13 28.26 6.75
C LYS A 871 31.93 29.09 8.02
N ALA A 872 30.75 29.69 8.20
CA ALA A 872 30.42 30.47 9.38
C ALA A 872 30.24 29.60 10.63
N LEU A 873 29.66 28.40 10.50
CA LEU A 873 29.54 27.42 11.60
C LEU A 873 30.91 26.91 12.06
N ARG A 874 31.83 26.65 11.12
CA ARG A 874 33.19 26.17 11.45
C ARG A 874 34.14 27.22 12.02
N SER A 875 33.83 28.51 11.85
CA SER A 875 34.65 29.65 12.32
C SER A 875 34.22 30.09 13.71
#